data_AF-A0A945CE41-F1
#
_entry.id   AF-A0A945CE41-F1
#
_cell.length_a   1.000
_cell.length_b   1.000
_cell.length_c   1.000
_cell.angle_alpha   90.00
_cell.angle_beta   90.00
_cell.angle_gamma   90.00
#
_symmetry.space_group_name_H-M   'P 1'
#
loop_
_entity.id
_entity.type
_entity.pdbx_description
1 polymer ?
#
loop_
_entity_poly.entity_id
_entity_poly.type
_entity_poly.pdbx_seq_one_letter_code
_entity_poly.pdbx_strand_id
1 'polypeptide(L)'
;MKCAIRRACHLAVGITALFLLGFSSPVDAEEPTLARLVFWVPTERLDEFGAAFAEQVVPILKEHGLVKSLERGRTTVDSVFSRLFSFATPTAFTSGKDALWRDPAWQDLLQRLGADFRIEPDGPIRCQFTLYQCPVGKGRRMPAGPGTRKGEWRTFNTQDGLLDAVVLAITADRDGHLWFSGSRGVTRYDGERFVTFTAADGLAGGFINTMLQDRNGHLWFGTDAGLIRYDGERFVIFTAADGLAGDFATSMLQDRSGHLWFGFDFEGRVTRYDGETFRTFTPRDGLADGITALLLEDRDGNLWFGEGSYDYPSYPRMPGDKTGITRYDGKTFETLTGQNAPVDHVVYSMLQDRNGYLWFGGGGEVTWYDGKRSETFTTRDGLPEARIVKMMESRDGLLWFGSNLKGISRFDGKAWRSDPADPTDLRFTTFTAEDGLPNDQVWDMVEDEDGYLWAGTHGGGVSRYEGAHISSFTPSDGLPSQFVHSVLQDSTGAMWFGTFSGLVRYDGEKLVTYIARDGLAEDRANYVIEDLDGNLWIKAATGSRVTRYDGETFDALAFGDSLDLDRGFKLSPAVDRNGHVWFPASPRGVVRYDGHSFSMFTTEDGLLSDDIRSLETDRSGNMWFGTWSSGVCRYDGETFTSFTREDGLGLSGVLSIGEDRKGHLWFGGNSKVSRYDGETFAVFTIDDGLKSGTVMSILEDRRGHLWFGIWGGGIVRYDGLVFQDLHHRDGLIADTVHDVYQDRDGDFWIATDSGVTRYRPS
;
A
#
# COMPACT_ATOMS: atom_id res chain seq x y z
N MET A 1 53.37 -29.54 -0.06
CA MET A 1 54.69 -29.04 -0.54
C MET A 1 55.01 -29.74 -1.84
N LYS A 2 55.00 -29.19 -3.04
CA LYS A 2 55.39 -27.87 -3.53
C LYS A 2 54.37 -27.38 -4.58
N CYS A 3 53.54 -26.41 -4.22
CA CYS A 3 52.98 -25.40 -5.13
C CYS A 3 52.37 -24.24 -4.33
N ALA A 4 52.97 -23.96 -3.15
CA ALA A 4 52.57 -22.90 -2.22
C ALA A 4 53.45 -21.63 -2.37
N ILE A 5 54.15 -21.49 -3.50
CA ILE A 5 54.95 -20.29 -3.84
C ILE A 5 54.61 -19.94 -5.29
N ARG A 6 53.42 -19.35 -5.51
CA ARG A 6 53.07 -18.61 -6.73
C ARG A 6 51.72 -17.89 -6.69
N ARG A 7 50.88 -18.11 -5.66
CA ARG A 7 49.61 -17.35 -5.48
C ARG A 7 49.62 -16.35 -4.33
N ALA A 8 50.76 -16.12 -3.68
CA ALA A 8 50.92 -15.12 -2.61
C ALA A 8 51.70 -13.84 -3.04
N CYS A 9 51.95 -13.62 -4.34
CA CYS A 9 52.66 -12.42 -4.84
C CYS A 9 51.95 -11.70 -6.01
N HIS A 10 50.62 -11.82 -6.12
CA HIS A 10 49.80 -10.93 -6.97
C HIS A 10 49.05 -9.84 -6.18
N LEU A 11 49.50 -9.59 -4.94
CA LEU A 11 49.10 -8.49 -4.08
C LEU A 11 50.32 -7.59 -3.83
N ALA A 12 50.96 -7.04 -4.88
CA ALA A 12 52.07 -6.06 -4.72
C ALA A 12 52.54 -5.31 -5.99
N VAL A 13 51.99 -5.54 -7.19
CA VAL A 13 52.37 -4.77 -8.41
C VAL A 13 51.12 -4.38 -9.22
N GLY A 14 50.22 -3.68 -8.54
CA GLY A 14 49.11 -2.94 -9.13
C GLY A 14 49.26 -1.44 -8.86
N ILE A 15 50.50 -0.94 -8.84
CA ILE A 15 50.85 0.46 -8.60
C ILE A 15 51.95 0.81 -9.61
N THR A 16 51.77 1.96 -10.28
CA THR A 16 52.72 2.65 -11.18
C THR A 16 52.62 2.40 -12.69
N ALA A 17 51.44 2.64 -13.31
CA ALA A 17 51.35 3.20 -14.67
C ALA A 17 49.89 3.61 -15.01
N LEU A 18 49.33 4.54 -14.22
CA LEU A 18 48.26 5.47 -14.63
C LEU A 18 48.16 6.59 -13.58
N PHE A 19 49.31 7.19 -13.29
CA PHE A 19 49.41 8.55 -12.75
C PHE A 19 49.82 9.43 -13.93
N LEU A 20 49.10 10.54 -14.13
CA LEU A 20 49.24 11.54 -15.20
C LEU A 20 48.44 11.28 -16.48
N LEU A 21 47.11 11.27 -16.35
CA LEU A 21 46.21 12.30 -16.89
C LEU A 21 44.79 11.93 -16.46
N GLY A 22 44.55 12.09 -15.16
CA GLY A 22 43.23 12.02 -14.58
C GLY A 22 42.43 13.24 -15.01
N PHE A 23 41.61 13.08 -16.05
CA PHE A 23 40.29 13.67 -16.00
C PHE A 23 39.42 12.70 -15.20
N SER A 24 39.44 12.84 -13.88
CA SER A 24 38.22 12.62 -13.14
C SER A 24 37.24 13.66 -13.66
N SER A 25 36.31 13.28 -14.53
CA SER A 25 35.05 14.02 -14.59
C SER A 25 34.48 14.03 -13.17
N PRO A 26 34.08 15.19 -12.64
CA PRO A 26 33.64 15.27 -11.26
C PRO A 26 32.41 14.39 -11.11
N VAL A 27 32.45 13.50 -10.12
CA VAL A 27 31.23 12.99 -9.50
C VAL A 27 30.47 14.24 -9.03
N ASP A 28 29.24 14.38 -9.54
CA ASP A 28 28.54 15.64 -9.80
C ASP A 28 28.50 16.62 -8.62
N ALA A 29 28.86 17.87 -8.89
CA ALA A 29 28.70 18.97 -7.96
C ALA A 29 27.20 19.27 -7.81
N GLU A 30 26.63 18.97 -6.64
CA GLU A 30 25.26 19.40 -6.30
C GLU A 30 25.15 20.92 -6.53
N GLU A 31 24.15 21.34 -7.30
CA GLU A 31 23.86 22.76 -7.51
C GLU A 31 23.63 23.47 -6.16
N PRO A 32 24.03 24.74 -6.01
CA PRO A 32 23.94 25.42 -4.73
C PRO A 32 22.48 25.58 -4.29
N THR A 33 22.27 25.52 -2.98
CA THR A 33 21.01 25.94 -2.36
C THR A 33 20.80 27.43 -2.60
N LEU A 34 19.59 27.83 -2.99
CA LEU A 34 19.22 29.22 -3.20
C LEU A 34 18.27 29.68 -2.10
N ALA A 35 18.50 30.89 -1.61
CA ALA A 35 17.59 31.58 -0.72
C ALA A 35 17.18 32.93 -1.31
N ARG A 36 15.95 33.34 -1.02
CA ARG A 36 15.37 34.58 -1.50
C ARG A 36 15.18 35.55 -0.34
N LEU A 37 15.82 36.72 -0.44
CA LEU A 37 15.59 37.86 0.43
C LEU A 37 14.56 38.77 -0.23
N VAL A 38 13.47 39.05 0.46
CA VAL A 38 12.35 39.86 -0.04
C VAL A 38 12.04 41.02 0.90
N PHE A 39 11.65 42.15 0.31
CA PHE A 39 11.15 43.34 1.00
C PHE A 39 9.81 43.75 0.40
N TRP A 40 8.85 44.12 1.23
CA TRP A 40 7.57 44.65 0.78
C TRP A 40 7.66 46.18 0.69
N VAL A 41 7.55 46.70 -0.53
CA VAL A 41 7.78 48.11 -0.88
C VAL A 41 6.63 48.58 -1.76
N PRO A 42 6.14 49.82 -1.60
CA PRO A 42 5.17 50.40 -2.52
C PRO A 42 5.64 50.30 -3.97
N THR A 43 4.77 49.85 -4.87
CA THR A 43 5.09 49.57 -6.27
C THR A 43 5.75 50.76 -6.96
N GLU A 44 5.29 51.97 -6.68
CA GLU A 44 5.81 53.23 -7.23
C GLU A 44 7.21 53.61 -6.74
N ARG A 45 7.75 52.92 -5.72
CA ARG A 45 9.06 53.21 -5.12
C ARG A 45 10.08 52.09 -5.26
N LEU A 46 9.77 51.06 -6.04
CA LEU A 46 10.66 49.90 -6.22
C LEU A 46 12.02 50.28 -6.80
N ASP A 47 12.07 51.22 -7.75
CA ASP A 47 13.32 51.68 -8.37
C ASP A 47 14.21 52.44 -7.38
N GLU A 48 13.61 53.34 -6.59
CA GLU A 48 14.31 54.07 -5.52
C GLU A 48 14.86 53.11 -4.47
N PHE A 49 14.04 52.13 -4.05
CA PHE A 49 14.47 51.11 -3.10
C PHE A 49 15.59 50.24 -3.66
N GLY A 50 15.57 49.94 -4.96
CA GLY A 50 16.64 49.19 -5.62
C GLY A 50 18.01 49.87 -5.51
N ALA A 51 18.06 51.21 -5.58
CA ALA A 51 19.28 51.97 -5.34
C ALA A 51 19.71 51.90 -3.87
N ALA A 52 18.78 52.14 -2.93
CA ALA A 52 19.05 52.05 -1.50
C ALA A 52 19.52 50.65 -1.07
N PHE A 53 18.96 49.60 -1.66
CA PHE A 53 19.38 48.22 -1.43
C PHE A 53 20.85 48.00 -1.84
N ALA A 54 21.25 48.50 -3.01
CA ALA A 54 22.63 48.34 -3.48
C ALA A 54 23.64 49.06 -2.59
N GLU A 55 23.29 50.24 -2.07
CA GLU A 55 24.17 51.07 -1.25
C GLU A 55 24.20 50.65 0.22
N GLN A 56 23.06 50.33 0.81
CA GLN A 56 22.92 50.16 2.26
C GLN A 56 22.76 48.68 2.69
N VAL A 57 22.06 47.86 1.90
CA VAL A 57 21.75 46.47 2.25
C VAL A 57 22.89 45.53 1.85
N VAL A 58 23.39 45.64 0.60
CA VAL A 58 24.43 44.74 0.07
C VAL A 58 25.72 44.69 0.91
N PRO A 59 26.25 45.80 1.47
CA PRO A 59 27.45 45.75 2.31
C PRO A 59 27.29 44.84 3.53
N ILE A 60 26.19 44.97 4.28
CA ILE A 60 25.92 44.14 5.46
C ILE A 60 25.79 42.67 5.04
N LEU A 61 25.06 42.39 3.96
CA LEU A 61 24.92 41.01 3.46
C LEU A 61 26.28 40.38 3.12
N LYS A 62 27.21 41.14 2.53
CA LYS A 62 28.57 40.65 2.21
C LYS A 62 29.39 40.33 3.46
N GLU A 63 29.24 41.09 4.54
CA GLU A 63 29.92 40.82 5.82
C GLU A 63 29.52 39.46 6.40
N HIS A 64 28.29 39.01 6.13
CA HIS A 64 27.77 37.69 6.49
C HIS A 64 28.01 36.61 5.42
N GLY A 65 28.87 36.87 4.44
CA GLY A 65 29.22 35.90 3.39
C GLY A 65 28.09 35.62 2.38
N LEU A 66 27.07 36.48 2.33
CA LEU A 66 25.89 36.29 1.46
C LEU A 66 26.20 36.81 0.06
N VAL A 67 26.54 35.90 -0.83
CA VAL A 67 26.84 36.20 -2.23
C VAL A 67 25.57 36.10 -3.06
N LYS A 68 25.24 37.19 -3.77
CA LYS A 68 24.11 37.24 -4.69
C LYS A 68 24.28 36.18 -5.79
N SER A 69 23.25 35.38 -6.02
CA SER A 69 23.23 34.38 -7.09
C SER A 69 23.09 35.05 -8.47
N LEU A 70 23.66 34.40 -9.50
CA LEU A 70 23.47 34.76 -10.90
C LEU A 70 22.16 34.19 -11.47
N GLU A 71 21.50 33.30 -10.74
CA GLU A 71 20.22 32.75 -11.15
C GLU A 71 19.12 33.80 -11.16
N ARG A 72 18.24 33.66 -12.14
CA ARG A 72 17.05 34.50 -12.26
C ARG A 72 15.94 33.89 -11.42
N GLY A 73 15.46 34.63 -10.43
CA GLY A 73 14.26 34.24 -9.67
C GLY A 73 13.00 34.31 -10.53
N ARG A 74 11.95 33.63 -10.07
CA ARG A 74 10.58 33.79 -10.60
C ARG A 74 10.05 35.21 -10.41
N THR A 75 9.01 35.52 -11.18
CA THR A 75 8.19 36.73 -11.00
C THR A 75 7.64 36.77 -9.57
N THR A 76 7.74 37.93 -8.93
CA THR A 76 7.11 38.23 -7.64
C THR A 76 5.95 39.19 -7.87
N VAL A 77 5.09 39.36 -6.86
CA VAL A 77 4.02 40.38 -6.92
C VAL A 77 4.60 41.80 -7.02
N ASP A 78 3.84 42.72 -7.62
CA ASP A 78 4.27 44.09 -7.97
C ASP A 78 4.70 44.98 -6.79
N SER A 79 4.45 44.57 -5.55
CA SER A 79 4.84 45.30 -4.33
C SER A 79 6.00 44.63 -3.58
N VAL A 80 6.73 43.71 -4.24
CA VAL A 80 7.83 42.95 -3.62
C VAL A 80 9.13 43.17 -4.39
N PHE A 81 10.14 43.67 -3.67
CA PHE A 81 11.52 43.68 -4.13
C PHE A 81 12.24 42.43 -3.65
N SER A 82 12.88 41.66 -4.55
CA SER A 82 13.54 40.41 -4.20
C SER A 82 14.93 40.23 -4.82
N ARG A 83 15.81 39.49 -4.12
CA ARG A 83 17.13 39.05 -4.62
C ARG A 83 17.43 37.63 -4.15
N LEU A 84 18.13 36.86 -5.00
CA LEU A 84 18.58 35.50 -4.70
C LEU A 84 20.03 35.49 -4.22
N PHE A 85 20.32 34.58 -3.29
CA PHE A 85 21.63 34.33 -2.70
C PHE A 85 21.90 32.83 -2.69
N SER A 86 23.13 32.45 -3.00
CA SER A 86 23.54 31.04 -3.10
C SER A 86 24.28 30.58 -1.86
N PHE A 87 24.03 29.34 -1.45
CA PHE A 87 24.64 28.67 -0.31
C PHE A 87 25.06 27.26 -0.70
N ALA A 88 26.09 26.74 -0.03
CA ALA A 88 26.55 25.38 -0.28
C ALA A 88 25.52 24.33 0.16
N THR A 89 24.82 24.56 1.27
CA THR A 89 23.85 23.61 1.85
C THR A 89 22.69 24.35 2.54
N PRO A 90 21.55 23.67 2.78
CA PRO A 90 20.48 24.22 3.62
C PRO A 90 20.95 24.61 5.03
N THR A 91 21.85 23.84 5.63
CA THR A 91 22.42 24.14 6.95
C THR A 91 23.28 25.42 6.95
N ALA A 92 24.04 25.65 5.88
CA ALA A 92 24.82 26.88 5.71
C ALA A 92 23.89 28.10 5.60
N PHE A 93 22.77 27.96 4.88
CA PHE A 93 21.73 29.00 4.82
C PHE A 93 21.17 29.33 6.21
N THR A 94 20.72 28.33 6.97
CA THR A 94 20.13 28.55 8.30
C THR A 94 21.09 29.28 9.23
N SER A 95 22.36 28.84 9.24
CA SER A 95 23.41 29.45 10.07
C SER A 95 23.67 30.91 9.69
N GLY A 96 23.78 31.21 8.39
CA GLY A 96 24.01 32.57 7.89
C GLY A 96 22.81 33.50 8.12
N LYS A 97 21.59 33.01 7.89
CA LYS A 97 20.35 33.74 8.20
C LYS A 97 20.30 34.12 9.68
N ASP A 98 20.53 33.17 10.58
CA ASP A 98 20.42 33.44 12.02
C ASP A 98 21.50 34.40 12.53
N ALA A 99 22.69 34.36 11.93
CA ALA A 99 23.76 35.33 12.21
C ALA A 99 23.34 36.74 11.78
N LEU A 100 22.81 36.91 10.56
CA LEU A 100 22.32 38.18 10.05
C LEU A 100 21.17 38.74 10.90
N TRP A 101 20.20 37.90 11.29
CA TRP A 101 19.06 38.35 12.10
C TRP A 101 19.46 38.79 13.52
N ARG A 102 20.58 38.27 14.05
CA ARG A 102 21.11 38.66 15.37
C ARG A 102 22.03 39.89 15.32
N ASP A 103 22.39 40.36 14.14
CA ASP A 103 23.25 41.54 13.97
C ASP A 103 22.49 42.84 14.29
N PRO A 104 22.93 43.64 15.28
CA PRO A 104 22.31 44.93 15.59
C PRO A 104 22.31 45.90 14.39
N ALA A 105 23.36 45.88 13.56
CA ALA A 105 23.45 46.76 12.39
C ALA A 105 22.36 46.44 11.35
N TRP A 106 21.99 45.17 11.23
CA TRP A 106 20.88 44.72 10.40
C TRP A 106 19.54 45.25 10.93
N GLN A 107 19.30 45.13 12.24
CA GLN A 107 18.06 45.61 12.87
C GLN A 107 17.90 47.13 12.73
N ASP A 108 18.97 47.90 12.97
CA ASP A 108 18.96 49.35 12.81
C ASP A 108 18.73 49.78 11.35
N LEU A 109 19.27 49.02 10.39
CA LEU A 109 19.02 49.26 8.97
C LEU A 109 17.54 49.03 8.61
N LEU A 110 16.93 47.93 9.08
CA LEU A 110 15.51 47.66 8.81
C LEU A 110 14.59 48.75 9.37
N GLN A 111 14.93 49.33 10.52
CA GLN A 111 14.18 50.47 11.07
C GLN A 111 14.29 51.72 10.20
N ARG A 112 15.50 52.05 9.73
CA ARG A 112 15.72 53.20 8.83
C ARG A 112 14.99 53.02 7.50
N LEU A 113 15.13 51.86 6.86
CA LEU A 113 14.40 51.55 5.63
C LEU A 113 12.88 51.54 5.85
N GLY A 114 12.42 51.18 7.05
CA GLY A 114 11.01 51.29 7.44
C GLY A 114 10.52 52.72 7.41
N ALA A 115 11.27 53.67 7.98
CA ALA A 115 10.93 55.09 7.90
C ALA A 115 10.87 55.61 6.45
N ASP A 116 11.73 55.08 5.58
CA ASP A 116 11.88 55.58 4.22
C ASP A 116 10.93 54.93 3.20
N PHE A 117 10.55 53.65 3.33
CA PHE A 117 9.93 52.88 2.23
C PHE A 117 8.75 51.97 2.64
N ARG A 118 8.19 52.07 3.84
CA ARG A 118 7.12 51.17 4.31
C ARG A 118 5.76 51.39 3.64
N ILE A 119 4.96 50.34 3.67
CA ILE A 119 3.54 50.35 3.25
C ILE A 119 2.61 50.70 4.43
N GLU A 120 2.99 50.37 5.68
CA GLU A 120 2.14 50.49 6.88
C GLU A 120 2.60 51.59 7.86
N PRO A 121 1.77 52.04 8.83
CA PRO A 121 2.00 53.33 9.50
C PRO A 121 3.11 53.39 10.53
N ASP A 122 3.69 52.30 11.05
CA ASP A 122 4.75 52.30 12.09
C ASP A 122 5.58 51.01 12.12
N GLY A 123 6.89 51.09 12.44
CA GLY A 123 7.80 49.92 12.59
C GLY A 123 8.86 49.74 11.48
N PRO A 124 9.69 48.68 11.57
CA PRO A 124 10.72 48.38 10.57
C PRO A 124 10.12 47.92 9.25
N ILE A 125 10.87 48.03 8.15
CA ILE A 125 10.42 47.52 6.85
C ILE A 125 10.20 46.00 6.94
N ARG A 126 9.08 45.52 6.38
CA ARG A 126 8.80 44.08 6.31
C ARG A 126 9.81 43.42 5.37
N CYS A 127 10.49 42.41 5.88
CA CYS A 127 11.51 41.64 5.15
C CYS A 127 11.45 40.16 5.54
N GLN A 128 11.71 39.26 4.59
CA GLN A 128 11.78 37.81 4.81
C GLN A 128 12.98 37.24 4.04
N PHE A 129 13.74 36.33 4.67
CA PHE A 129 14.79 35.56 4.01
C PHE A 129 14.54 34.08 4.22
N THR A 130 14.21 33.39 3.15
CA THR A 130 13.79 31.99 3.18
C THR A 130 14.47 31.18 2.10
N LEU A 131 14.54 29.86 2.28
CA LEU A 131 14.94 28.96 1.22
C LEU A 131 14.00 29.15 0.02
N TYR A 132 14.59 29.16 -1.16
CA TYR A 132 13.88 29.32 -2.42
C TYR A 132 13.90 28.00 -3.20
N GLN A 133 15.07 27.37 -3.28
CA GLN A 133 15.26 26.09 -3.92
C GLN A 133 16.48 25.39 -3.34
N CYS A 134 16.45 24.07 -3.21
CA CYS A 134 17.62 23.28 -2.83
C CYS A 134 17.58 21.87 -3.43
N PRO A 135 18.75 21.25 -3.68
CA PRO A 135 18.83 19.82 -3.94
C PRO A 135 18.28 19.03 -2.75
N VAL A 136 17.61 17.93 -3.04
CA VAL A 136 17.11 17.02 -2.01
C VAL A 136 18.28 16.23 -1.42
N GLY A 137 18.39 16.27 -0.10
CA GLY A 137 19.35 15.46 0.64
C GLY A 137 19.08 13.96 0.46
N LYS A 138 20.06 13.12 0.83
CA LYS A 138 19.95 11.66 0.66
C LYS A 138 18.78 11.02 1.42
N GLY A 139 18.25 11.72 2.42
CA GLY A 139 17.28 11.20 3.37
C GLY A 139 17.87 10.10 4.24
N ARG A 140 17.22 9.81 5.37
CA ARG A 140 17.59 8.65 6.20
C ARG A 140 16.76 7.45 5.76
N ARG A 141 17.44 6.39 5.30
CA ARG A 141 16.80 5.13 4.87
C ARG A 141 16.85 4.11 6.00
N MET A 142 15.72 3.47 6.27
CA MET A 142 15.57 2.42 7.29
C MET A 142 14.64 1.31 6.75
N PRO A 143 14.95 0.02 6.96
CA PRO A 143 13.96 -1.03 6.75
C PRO A 143 12.71 -0.75 7.58
N ALA A 144 11.53 -0.98 7.00
CA ALA A 144 10.29 -0.91 7.74
C ALA A 144 10.25 -2.07 8.75
N GLY A 145 9.93 -1.76 10.00
CA GLY A 145 9.64 -2.77 11.00
C GLY A 145 8.41 -3.60 10.61
N PRO A 146 8.20 -4.75 11.26
CA PRO A 146 7.07 -5.64 10.95
C PRO A 146 5.70 -5.01 11.24
N GLY A 147 5.68 -3.89 11.95
CA GLY A 147 4.47 -3.28 12.49
C GLY A 147 3.90 -4.10 13.65
N THR A 148 2.89 -3.54 14.31
CA THR A 148 2.10 -4.22 15.34
C THR A 148 0.69 -4.44 14.83
N ARG A 149 0.21 -5.69 14.86
CA ARG A 149 -1.14 -6.04 14.42
C ARG A 149 -2.08 -6.20 15.61
N LYS A 150 -3.28 -5.62 15.52
CA LYS A 150 -4.38 -5.80 16.46
C LYS A 150 -5.69 -5.78 15.66
N GLY A 151 -6.49 -6.83 15.78
CA GLY A 151 -7.72 -6.98 15.00
C GLY A 151 -7.43 -6.94 13.50
N GLU A 152 -8.18 -6.13 12.77
CA GLU A 152 -8.06 -5.95 11.32
C GLU A 152 -6.99 -4.90 10.93
N TRP A 153 -6.23 -4.38 11.88
CA TRP A 153 -5.31 -3.25 11.67
C TRP A 153 -3.85 -3.64 11.93
N ARG A 154 -2.95 -3.23 11.03
CA ARG A 154 -1.49 -3.28 11.20
C ARG A 154 -0.93 -1.86 11.30
N THR A 155 -0.32 -1.54 12.43
CA THR A 155 0.24 -0.21 12.71
C THR A 155 1.75 -0.17 12.56
N PHE A 156 2.26 0.90 11.95
CA PHE A 156 3.67 1.25 11.89
C PHE A 156 3.91 2.58 12.63
N ASN A 157 4.92 2.61 13.50
CA ASN A 157 5.27 3.80 14.28
C ASN A 157 6.77 4.12 14.20
N THR A 158 7.25 5.00 15.08
CA THR A 158 8.66 5.45 15.09
C THR A 158 9.67 4.33 15.36
N GLN A 159 9.26 3.25 16.02
CA GLN A 159 10.08 2.05 16.22
C GLN A 159 10.23 1.24 14.92
N ASP A 160 9.25 1.33 14.02
CA ASP A 160 9.28 0.68 12.72
C ASP A 160 10.01 1.51 11.65
N GLY A 161 10.44 2.74 11.97
CA GLY A 161 11.21 3.61 11.08
C GLY A 161 10.47 4.86 10.59
N LEU A 162 9.20 5.06 11.00
CA LEU A 162 8.44 6.28 10.71
C LEU A 162 9.10 7.49 11.39
N LEU A 163 9.13 8.66 10.73
CA LEU A 163 9.76 9.86 11.29
C LEU A 163 9.03 10.40 12.54
N ASP A 164 7.72 10.29 12.56
CA ASP A 164 6.83 10.86 13.56
C ASP A 164 5.66 9.92 13.83
N ALA A 165 5.11 9.97 15.05
CA ALA A 165 3.90 9.24 15.41
C ALA A 165 2.63 10.05 15.10
N VAL A 166 2.73 11.36 14.90
CA VAL A 166 1.61 12.18 14.42
C VAL A 166 1.67 12.26 12.91
N VAL A 167 0.65 11.69 12.24
CA VAL A 167 0.53 11.71 10.78
C VAL A 167 -0.76 12.44 10.40
N LEU A 168 -0.61 13.61 9.77
CA LEU A 168 -1.70 14.53 9.43
C LEU A 168 -2.23 14.37 8.00
N ALA A 169 -1.36 13.96 7.08
CA ALA A 169 -1.64 13.77 5.67
C ALA A 169 -0.93 12.52 5.15
N ILE A 170 -1.59 11.83 4.24
CA ILE A 170 -1.07 10.69 3.50
C ILE A 170 -1.38 10.87 2.01
N THR A 171 -0.40 10.63 1.15
CA THR A 171 -0.63 10.58 -0.29
C THR A 171 0.14 9.43 -0.92
N ALA A 172 -0.42 8.83 -1.96
CA ALA A 172 0.27 7.85 -2.79
C ALA A 172 0.85 8.56 -4.01
N ASP A 173 2.09 8.23 -4.38
CA ASP A 173 2.65 8.66 -5.65
C ASP A 173 2.41 7.62 -6.76
N ARG A 174 2.61 8.05 -8.01
CA ARG A 174 2.44 7.23 -9.22
C ARG A 174 3.33 6.01 -9.35
N ASP A 175 4.39 5.93 -8.54
CA ASP A 175 5.28 4.77 -8.50
C ASP A 175 4.83 3.79 -7.40
N GLY A 176 3.68 4.02 -6.77
CA GLY A 176 3.11 3.19 -5.72
C GLY A 176 3.66 3.47 -4.32
N HIS A 177 4.53 4.48 -4.15
CA HIS A 177 5.03 4.81 -2.82
C HIS A 177 4.01 5.60 -2.01
N LEU A 178 3.98 5.36 -0.71
CA LEU A 178 3.21 6.17 0.23
C LEU A 178 4.08 7.25 0.85
N TRP A 179 3.51 8.45 1.02
CA TRP A 179 4.12 9.57 1.69
C TRP A 179 3.31 9.94 2.92
N PHE A 180 3.97 10.03 4.06
CA PHE A 180 3.40 10.35 5.36
C PHE A 180 3.98 11.66 5.88
N SER A 181 3.13 12.63 6.19
CA SER A 181 3.54 13.85 6.87
C SER A 181 3.91 13.57 8.33
N GLY A 182 4.81 14.35 8.90
CA GLY A 182 5.05 14.44 10.35
C GLY A 182 5.26 15.88 10.79
N SER A 183 5.49 16.10 12.08
CA SER A 183 5.76 17.43 12.65
C SER A 183 7.19 17.94 12.40
N ARG A 184 8.05 17.10 11.80
CA ARG A 184 9.46 17.39 11.54
C ARG A 184 9.93 17.10 10.11
N GLY A 185 9.00 16.75 9.23
CA GLY A 185 9.30 16.36 7.86
C GLY A 185 8.37 15.28 7.32
N VAL A 186 8.76 14.65 6.21
CA VAL A 186 7.96 13.61 5.53
C VAL A 186 8.68 12.28 5.51
N THR A 187 7.92 11.18 5.51
CA THR A 187 8.42 9.82 5.34
C THR A 187 7.83 9.22 4.07
N ARG A 188 8.68 8.74 3.17
CA ARG A 188 8.27 7.91 2.03
C ARG A 188 8.40 6.43 2.36
N TYR A 189 7.47 5.62 1.92
CA TYR A 189 7.43 4.17 2.09
C TYR A 189 7.26 3.46 0.75
N ASP A 190 8.13 2.48 0.48
CA ASP A 190 8.17 1.72 -0.78
C ASP A 190 7.61 0.28 -0.65
N GLY A 191 6.92 -0.02 0.44
CA GLY A 191 6.50 -1.38 0.78
C GLY A 191 7.50 -2.14 1.68
N GLU A 192 8.77 -1.75 1.68
CA GLU A 192 9.83 -2.42 2.46
C GLU A 192 10.63 -1.49 3.36
N ARG A 193 10.76 -0.22 3.01
CA ARG A 193 11.68 0.75 3.63
C ARG A 193 11.02 2.10 3.80
N PHE A 194 11.36 2.75 4.91
CA PHE A 194 11.08 4.16 5.14
C PHE A 194 12.28 5.02 4.75
N VAL A 195 12.02 6.10 4.01
CA VAL A 195 12.98 7.15 3.69
C VAL A 195 12.46 8.47 4.24
N THR A 196 13.17 9.08 5.18
CA THR A 196 12.73 10.33 5.82
C THR A 196 13.48 11.54 5.29
N PHE A 197 12.73 12.64 5.10
CA PHE A 197 13.24 13.92 4.62
C PHE A 197 12.90 15.01 5.63
N THR A 198 13.90 15.79 6.04
CA THR A 198 13.80 16.83 7.07
C THR A 198 14.38 18.16 6.56
N ALA A 199 14.39 19.19 7.42
CA ALA A 199 15.10 20.45 7.13
C ALA A 199 16.60 20.27 6.83
N ALA A 200 17.23 19.21 7.33
CA ALA A 200 18.61 18.88 6.98
C ALA A 200 18.75 18.39 5.53
N ASP A 201 17.68 17.83 4.97
CA ASP A 201 17.60 17.34 3.59
C ASP A 201 17.03 18.38 2.62
N GLY A 202 16.76 19.60 3.10
CA GLY A 202 16.27 20.72 2.28
C GLY A 202 14.76 20.99 2.36
N LEU A 203 14.00 20.16 3.07
CA LEU A 203 12.56 20.39 3.26
C LEU A 203 12.32 21.60 4.19
N ALA A 204 11.87 22.72 3.63
CA ALA A 204 11.67 23.95 4.39
C ALA A 204 10.35 23.93 5.18
N GLY A 205 10.44 24.04 6.50
CA GLY A 205 9.28 23.87 7.37
C GLY A 205 9.14 22.42 7.79
N GLY A 206 8.86 22.22 9.09
CA GLY A 206 8.82 20.91 9.71
C GLY A 206 7.41 20.34 9.76
N PHE A 207 6.40 21.21 9.79
CA PHE A 207 5.03 20.81 10.02
C PHE A 207 4.29 20.76 8.68
N ILE A 208 3.95 19.55 8.21
CA ILE A 208 3.27 19.35 6.94
C ILE A 208 1.81 18.98 7.21
N ASN A 209 0.88 19.81 6.72
CA ASN A 209 -0.55 19.66 6.99
C ASN A 209 -1.31 19.01 5.83
N THR A 210 -0.83 19.15 4.59
CA THR A 210 -1.51 18.63 3.40
C THR A 210 -0.50 18.28 2.32
N MET A 211 -0.80 17.25 1.53
CA MET A 211 0.06 16.76 0.45
C MET A 211 -0.77 16.37 -0.77
N LEU A 212 -0.19 16.54 -1.97
CA LEU A 212 -0.81 16.17 -3.23
C LEU A 212 0.27 15.86 -4.27
N GLN A 213 0.09 14.83 -5.09
CA GLN A 213 0.85 14.70 -6.33
C GLN A 213 0.07 15.33 -7.51
N ASP A 214 0.71 16.22 -8.26
CA ASP A 214 0.13 16.80 -9.47
C ASP A 214 0.23 15.87 -10.69
N ARG A 215 -0.49 16.21 -11.75
CA ARG A 215 -0.50 15.45 -13.01
C ARG A 215 0.85 15.36 -13.74
N ASN A 216 1.81 16.21 -13.40
CA ASN A 216 3.16 16.16 -13.95
C ASN A 216 4.09 15.27 -13.11
N GLY A 217 3.59 14.72 -11.99
CA GLY A 217 4.34 13.86 -11.09
C GLY A 217 5.02 14.60 -9.94
N HIS A 218 4.89 15.93 -9.85
CA HIS A 218 5.47 16.66 -8.74
C HIS A 218 4.65 16.46 -7.47
N LEU A 219 5.32 16.26 -6.35
CA LEU A 219 4.69 16.25 -5.03
C LEU A 219 4.66 17.67 -4.48
N TRP A 220 3.55 18.02 -3.86
CA TRP A 220 3.32 19.31 -3.22
C TRP A 220 3.09 19.09 -1.73
N PHE A 221 3.77 19.89 -0.90
CA PHE A 221 3.69 19.84 0.57
C PHE A 221 3.30 21.21 1.10
N GLY A 222 2.21 21.29 1.85
CA GLY A 222 1.78 22.50 2.54
C GLY A 222 2.43 22.53 3.91
N THR A 223 3.35 23.47 4.13
CA THR A 223 4.15 23.54 5.35
C THR A 223 3.95 24.85 6.11
N ASP A 224 4.50 24.94 7.32
CA ASP A 224 4.58 26.17 8.11
C ASP A 224 5.54 27.23 7.54
N ALA A 225 6.27 26.92 6.45
CA ALA A 225 7.21 27.82 5.80
C ALA A 225 6.83 28.15 4.34
N GLY A 226 5.61 27.77 3.91
CA GLY A 226 5.12 27.96 2.56
C GLY A 226 4.67 26.66 1.90
N LEU A 227 4.53 26.73 0.59
CA LEU A 227 4.22 25.59 -0.26
C LEU A 227 5.50 25.05 -0.88
N ILE A 228 5.77 23.76 -0.78
CA ILE A 228 6.96 23.13 -1.37
C ILE A 228 6.51 22.23 -2.51
N ARG A 229 7.17 22.36 -3.67
CA ARG A 229 7.09 21.42 -4.78
C ARG A 229 8.36 20.58 -4.83
N TYR A 230 8.20 19.28 -5.00
CA TYR A 230 9.25 18.28 -5.15
C TYR A 230 9.12 17.54 -6.47
N ASP A 231 10.20 17.51 -7.24
CA ASP A 231 10.25 16.90 -8.59
C ASP A 231 11.00 15.56 -8.64
N GLY A 232 11.46 15.04 -7.49
CA GLY A 232 12.33 13.87 -7.41
C GLY A 232 13.79 14.21 -7.08
N GLU A 233 14.22 15.44 -7.37
CA GLU A 233 15.62 15.88 -7.21
C GLU A 233 15.77 17.15 -6.38
N ARG A 234 14.77 18.04 -6.39
CA ARG A 234 14.82 19.36 -5.77
C ARG A 234 13.56 19.70 -5.01
N PHE A 235 13.73 20.43 -3.91
CA PHE A 235 12.66 21.16 -3.26
C PHE A 235 12.63 22.59 -3.77
N VAL A 236 11.48 23.03 -4.22
CA VAL A 236 11.21 24.40 -4.68
C VAL A 236 10.12 25.00 -3.81
N ILE A 237 10.39 26.15 -3.18
CA ILE A 237 9.53 26.73 -2.15
C ILE A 237 8.82 27.96 -2.71
N PHE A 238 7.55 28.11 -2.38
CA PHE A 238 6.69 29.21 -2.75
C PHE A 238 6.11 29.85 -1.48
N THR A 239 6.12 31.18 -1.42
CA THR A 239 5.57 31.94 -0.28
C THR A 239 4.60 33.02 -0.75
N ALA A 240 4.05 33.82 0.17
CA ALA A 240 3.25 34.99 -0.14
C ALA A 240 3.98 35.98 -1.09
N ALA A 241 5.31 35.96 -1.13
CA ALA A 241 6.09 36.77 -2.08
C ALA A 241 5.94 36.32 -3.55
N ASP A 242 5.58 35.05 -3.79
CA ASP A 242 5.26 34.51 -5.11
C ASP A 242 3.77 34.72 -5.49
N GLY A 243 2.94 35.23 -4.58
CA GLY A 243 1.51 35.48 -4.80
C GLY A 243 0.57 34.47 -4.13
N LEU A 244 1.07 33.65 -3.20
CA LEU A 244 0.21 32.87 -2.31
C LEU A 244 -0.55 33.81 -1.36
N ALA A 245 -1.77 33.43 -0.98
CA ALA A 245 -2.56 34.18 0.00
C ALA A 245 -1.87 34.22 1.37
N GLY A 246 -1.21 33.13 1.76
CA GLY A 246 -0.41 33.02 2.96
C GLY A 246 0.68 31.95 2.83
N ASP A 247 1.42 31.72 3.91
CA ASP A 247 2.51 30.75 3.94
C ASP A 247 2.08 29.38 4.54
N PHE A 248 0.80 29.21 4.92
CA PHE A 248 0.29 27.98 5.52
C PHE A 248 -0.93 27.45 4.78
N ALA A 249 -0.70 26.61 3.78
CA ALA A 249 -1.78 25.97 3.02
C ALA A 249 -2.38 24.80 3.82
N THR A 250 -3.70 24.77 3.94
CA THR A 250 -4.44 23.76 4.72
C THR A 250 -5.12 22.70 3.86
N SER A 251 -5.31 22.98 2.57
CA SER A 251 -5.79 22.02 1.59
C SER A 251 -5.19 22.26 0.21
N MET A 252 -5.23 21.22 -0.63
CA MET A 252 -4.83 21.28 -2.03
C MET A 252 -5.78 20.48 -2.90
N LEU A 253 -5.98 20.94 -4.13
CA LEU A 253 -6.71 20.23 -5.18
C LEU A 253 -6.10 20.57 -6.54
N GLN A 254 -5.99 19.60 -7.44
CA GLN A 254 -5.78 19.88 -8.86
C GLN A 254 -7.09 19.75 -9.63
N ASP A 255 -7.51 20.81 -10.30
CA ASP A 255 -8.72 20.80 -11.11
C ASP A 255 -8.52 20.06 -12.46
N ARG A 256 -9.61 19.78 -13.18
CA ARG A 256 -9.57 19.09 -14.47
C ARG A 256 -8.84 19.84 -15.55
N SER A 257 -8.77 21.17 -15.45
CA SER A 257 -8.02 22.03 -16.37
C SER A 257 -6.52 22.04 -16.06
N GLY A 258 -6.10 21.42 -14.95
CA GLY A 258 -4.70 21.30 -14.54
C GLY A 258 -4.23 22.37 -13.56
N HIS A 259 -5.10 23.33 -13.18
CA HIS A 259 -4.73 24.33 -12.18
C HIS A 259 -4.69 23.71 -10.79
N LEU A 260 -3.74 24.16 -9.98
CA LEU A 260 -3.67 23.81 -8.58
C LEU A 260 -4.36 24.88 -7.74
N TRP A 261 -5.15 24.44 -6.77
CA TRP A 261 -5.89 25.29 -5.85
C TRP A 261 -5.40 25.03 -4.44
N PHE A 262 -5.12 26.11 -3.71
CA PHE A 262 -4.59 26.07 -2.35
C PHE A 262 -5.50 26.85 -1.42
N GLY A 263 -5.92 26.17 -0.36
CA GLY A 263 -6.72 26.73 0.70
C GLY A 263 -5.87 27.27 1.85
N PHE A 264 -6.29 28.39 2.45
CA PHE A 264 -5.61 28.99 3.60
C PHE A 264 -6.62 29.27 4.71
N ASP A 265 -6.40 28.67 5.88
CA ASP A 265 -7.24 28.93 7.06
C ASP A 265 -7.03 30.37 7.56
N PHE A 266 -8.06 30.90 8.24
CA PHE A 266 -8.08 32.21 8.91
C PHE A 266 -8.07 33.46 8.02
N GLU A 267 -7.70 33.35 6.75
CA GLU A 267 -7.73 34.49 5.82
C GLU A 267 -8.97 34.53 4.91
N GLY A 268 -9.73 33.43 4.82
CA GLY A 268 -10.89 33.32 3.93
C GLY A 268 -10.50 33.51 2.46
N ARG A 269 -9.32 32.99 2.08
CA ARG A 269 -8.72 33.18 0.76
C ARG A 269 -8.35 31.85 0.14
N VAL A 270 -8.43 31.82 -1.18
CA VAL A 270 -8.02 30.67 -1.99
C VAL A 270 -7.06 31.17 -3.05
N THR A 271 -5.97 30.45 -3.28
CA THR A 271 -5.03 30.76 -4.35
C THR A 271 -5.08 29.70 -5.43
N ARG A 272 -5.17 30.13 -6.70
CA ARG A 272 -5.03 29.27 -7.87
C ARG A 272 -3.67 29.46 -8.52
N TYR A 273 -3.05 28.37 -8.94
CA TYR A 273 -1.80 28.33 -9.69
C TYR A 273 -2.00 27.65 -11.04
N ASP A 274 -1.60 28.33 -12.11
CA ASP A 274 -1.76 27.88 -13.50
C ASP A 274 -0.51 27.21 -14.09
N GLY A 275 0.53 27.03 -13.28
CA GLY A 275 1.85 26.56 -13.73
C GLY A 275 2.88 27.69 -13.86
N GLU A 276 2.44 28.94 -13.93
CA GLU A 276 3.34 30.10 -14.05
C GLU A 276 3.08 31.14 -12.95
N THR A 277 1.82 31.43 -12.65
CA THR A 277 1.41 32.53 -11.76
C THR A 277 0.41 32.09 -10.71
N PHE A 278 0.45 32.77 -9.56
CA PHE A 278 -0.53 32.61 -8.49
C PHE A 278 -1.55 33.74 -8.55
N ARG A 279 -2.83 33.39 -8.43
CA ARG A 279 -3.94 34.32 -8.30
C ARG A 279 -4.74 34.02 -7.04
N THR A 280 -4.76 34.97 -6.12
CA THR A 280 -5.57 34.90 -4.90
C THR A 280 -6.98 35.45 -5.14
N PHE A 281 -7.98 34.71 -4.67
CA PHE A 281 -9.38 35.09 -4.61
C PHE A 281 -9.74 35.47 -3.17
N THR A 282 -10.55 36.51 -3.03
CA THR A 282 -10.96 37.14 -1.78
C THR A 282 -12.48 37.33 -1.74
N PRO A 283 -13.07 37.78 -0.62
CA PRO A 283 -14.49 38.11 -0.60
C PRO A 283 -14.93 39.18 -1.62
N ARG A 284 -14.00 39.99 -2.13
CA ARG A 284 -14.29 40.94 -3.22
C ARG A 284 -14.55 40.27 -4.56
N ASP A 285 -14.07 39.04 -4.73
CA ASP A 285 -14.25 38.22 -5.93
C ASP A 285 -15.55 37.38 -5.85
N GLY A 286 -16.31 37.47 -4.75
CA GLY A 286 -17.54 36.70 -4.51
C GLY A 286 -17.35 35.47 -3.62
N LEU A 287 -16.13 35.22 -3.14
CA LEU A 287 -15.84 34.16 -2.18
C LEU A 287 -16.50 34.45 -0.82
N ALA A 288 -17.12 33.46 -0.15
CA ALA A 288 -17.71 33.72 1.16
C ALA A 288 -16.63 34.05 2.21
N ASP A 289 -16.98 34.95 3.12
CA ASP A 289 -16.10 35.35 4.22
C ASP A 289 -16.09 34.29 5.33
N GLY A 290 -14.91 33.87 5.79
CA GLY A 290 -14.74 32.83 6.80
C GLY A 290 -14.67 31.38 6.27
N ILE A 291 -14.40 31.18 4.97
CA ILE A 291 -14.20 29.85 4.39
C ILE A 291 -12.94 29.18 4.99
N THR A 292 -13.12 27.97 5.53
CA THR A 292 -12.04 26.99 5.68
C THR A 292 -11.99 26.24 4.37
N ALA A 293 -10.91 26.44 3.62
CA ALA A 293 -10.83 26.02 2.24
C ALA A 293 -10.75 24.49 2.13
N LEU A 294 -11.89 23.81 2.14
CA LEU A 294 -12.02 22.42 1.77
C LEU A 294 -12.43 22.40 0.31
N LEU A 295 -11.63 21.75 -0.53
CA LEU A 295 -11.73 21.84 -1.98
C LEU A 295 -12.24 20.52 -2.54
N LEU A 296 -13.29 20.56 -3.34
CA LEU A 296 -13.75 19.43 -4.14
C LEU A 296 -14.10 19.90 -5.55
N GLU A 297 -13.63 19.21 -6.58
CA GLU A 297 -14.15 19.37 -7.94
C GLU A 297 -15.19 18.29 -8.22
N ASP A 298 -16.38 18.68 -8.64
CA ASP A 298 -17.41 17.73 -9.04
C ASP A 298 -17.26 17.27 -10.52
N ARG A 299 -18.07 16.29 -10.90
CA ARG A 299 -18.13 15.75 -12.27
C ARG A 299 -18.44 16.75 -13.37
N ASP A 300 -19.14 17.83 -13.03
CA ASP A 300 -19.52 18.89 -13.96
C ASP A 300 -18.42 19.97 -14.07
N GLY A 301 -17.36 19.87 -13.25
CA GLY A 301 -16.23 20.79 -13.22
C GLY A 301 -16.45 21.99 -12.31
N ASN A 302 -17.47 21.97 -11.44
CA ASN A 302 -17.62 23.00 -10.42
C ASN A 302 -16.68 22.72 -9.25
N LEU A 303 -16.08 23.78 -8.71
CA LEU A 303 -15.35 23.71 -7.46
C LEU A 303 -16.28 24.06 -6.29
N TRP A 304 -16.22 23.25 -5.25
CA TRP A 304 -16.97 23.41 -4.01
C TRP A 304 -16.02 23.79 -2.88
N PHE A 305 -16.47 24.73 -2.06
CA PHE A 305 -15.76 25.27 -0.92
C PHE A 305 -16.66 25.14 0.31
N GLY A 306 -16.20 24.42 1.33
CA GLY A 306 -16.94 24.28 2.59
C GLY A 306 -16.96 25.57 3.41
N GLU A 307 -18.10 25.90 4.02
CA GLU A 307 -18.17 26.95 5.03
C GLU A 307 -18.08 26.32 6.43
N GLY A 308 -17.00 26.62 7.13
CA GLY A 308 -16.70 26.11 8.46
C GLY A 308 -15.46 26.77 9.03
N SER A 309 -15.23 26.65 10.34
CA SER A 309 -14.01 27.10 11.01
C SER A 309 -13.22 25.89 11.52
N TYR A 310 -11.94 25.76 11.12
CA TYR A 310 -11.07 24.72 11.65
C TYR A 310 -10.60 25.10 13.08
N ASP A 311 -11.06 24.36 14.07
CA ASP A 311 -10.77 24.58 15.50
C ASP A 311 -9.54 23.71 15.86
N TYR A 312 -8.33 24.28 15.73
CA TYR A 312 -7.09 23.68 16.23
C TYR A 312 -7.13 23.66 17.77
N PRO A 313 -6.53 22.67 18.46
CA PRO A 313 -6.46 22.65 19.93
C PRO A 313 -5.88 23.93 20.57
N SER A 314 -5.18 24.75 19.77
CA SER A 314 -4.55 26.01 20.15
C SER A 314 -5.42 27.25 19.93
N TYR A 315 -6.56 27.14 19.23
CA TYR A 315 -7.39 28.28 18.82
C TYR A 315 -8.88 27.96 18.99
N PRO A 316 -9.54 28.47 20.05
CA PRO A 316 -10.94 28.14 20.32
C PRO A 316 -11.91 28.76 19.32
N ARG A 317 -12.93 27.98 18.97
CA ARG A 317 -14.24 28.32 18.38
C ARG A 317 -14.57 29.82 18.35
N MET A 318 -14.62 30.41 17.17
CA MET A 318 -15.16 31.77 17.00
C MET A 318 -16.70 31.73 17.06
N PRO A 319 -17.38 32.64 17.78
CA PRO A 319 -18.84 32.70 17.78
C PRO A 319 -19.39 33.07 16.39
N GLY A 320 -20.25 32.21 15.82
CA GLY A 320 -21.01 32.51 14.59
C GLY A 320 -20.73 31.60 13.39
N ASP A 321 -20.42 30.31 13.61
CA ASP A 321 -20.20 29.33 12.53
C ASP A 321 -21.30 29.44 11.44
N LYS A 322 -20.89 29.83 10.24
CA LYS A 322 -21.76 29.89 9.06
C LYS A 322 -21.96 28.47 8.53
N THR A 323 -23.19 28.13 8.20
CA THR A 323 -23.52 26.86 7.54
C THR A 323 -23.78 27.12 6.05
N GLY A 324 -23.29 26.22 5.20
CA GLY A 324 -23.44 26.34 3.76
C GLY A 324 -22.20 25.92 3.00
N ILE A 325 -22.23 26.18 1.70
CA ILE A 325 -21.14 25.88 0.78
C ILE A 325 -21.10 26.95 -0.31
N THR A 326 -19.91 27.23 -0.81
CA THR A 326 -19.71 28.10 -1.98
C THR A 326 -19.35 27.23 -3.18
N ARG A 327 -20.00 27.48 -4.32
CA ARG A 327 -19.74 26.85 -5.61
C ARG A 327 -19.05 27.83 -6.55
N TYR A 328 -18.09 27.36 -7.34
CA TYR A 328 -17.44 28.11 -8.40
C TYR A 328 -17.55 27.36 -9.72
N ASP A 329 -18.18 27.99 -10.71
CA ASP A 329 -18.46 27.41 -12.04
C ASP A 329 -17.32 27.66 -13.07
N GLY A 330 -16.15 28.09 -12.60
CA GLY A 330 -15.04 28.54 -13.43
C GLY A 330 -15.05 30.03 -13.76
N LYS A 331 -16.11 30.75 -13.41
CA LYS A 331 -16.25 32.20 -13.66
C LYS A 331 -16.68 32.99 -12.43
N THR A 332 -17.68 32.49 -11.71
CA THR A 332 -18.33 33.19 -10.60
C THR A 332 -18.46 32.28 -9.38
N PHE A 333 -18.30 32.88 -8.20
CA PHE A 333 -18.59 32.24 -6.92
C PHE A 333 -20.07 32.46 -6.56
N GLU A 334 -20.74 31.40 -6.14
CA GLU A 334 -22.12 31.39 -5.67
C GLU A 334 -22.19 30.72 -4.29
N THR A 335 -22.59 31.48 -3.28
CA THR A 335 -22.74 30.98 -1.91
C THR A 335 -24.17 30.45 -1.69
N LEU A 336 -24.28 29.18 -1.30
CA LEU A 336 -25.53 28.48 -1.02
C LEU A 336 -25.71 28.31 0.48
N THR A 337 -26.72 28.98 1.04
CA THR A 337 -27.08 28.94 2.47
C THR A 337 -28.59 28.79 2.66
N GLY A 338 -29.03 28.35 3.85
CA GLY A 338 -30.45 28.20 4.17
C GLY A 338 -31.16 27.15 3.32
N GLN A 339 -32.39 27.41 2.87
CA GLN A 339 -33.20 26.44 2.11
C GLN A 339 -32.63 26.07 0.74
N ASN A 340 -31.67 26.83 0.22
CA ASN A 340 -31.04 26.59 -1.08
C ASN A 340 -29.72 25.80 -0.96
N ALA A 341 -29.24 25.55 0.26
CA ALA A 341 -28.03 24.77 0.48
C ALA A 341 -28.35 23.27 0.47
N PRO A 342 -27.50 22.44 -0.14
CA PRO A 342 -27.67 20.98 -0.06
C PRO A 342 -27.30 20.43 1.31
N VAL A 343 -26.73 21.26 2.21
CA VAL A 343 -26.31 20.91 3.56
C VAL A 343 -26.67 22.04 4.52
N ASP A 344 -27.13 21.71 5.72
CA ASP A 344 -27.58 22.66 6.75
C ASP A 344 -26.64 22.75 7.97
N HIS A 345 -25.58 21.95 7.98
CA HIS A 345 -24.53 21.95 9.00
C HIS A 345 -23.19 22.50 8.48
N VAL A 346 -22.22 22.66 9.38
CA VAL A 346 -20.84 23.04 9.04
C VAL A 346 -20.16 21.91 8.27
N VAL A 347 -19.40 22.23 7.22
CA VAL A 347 -18.72 21.23 6.39
C VAL A 347 -17.23 21.17 6.76
N TYR A 348 -16.77 20.00 7.19
CA TYR A 348 -15.38 19.70 7.55
C TYR A 348 -14.65 18.80 6.55
N SER A 349 -15.40 18.11 5.68
CA SER A 349 -14.84 17.34 4.57
C SER A 349 -15.89 17.15 3.48
N MET A 350 -15.43 16.91 2.24
CA MET A 350 -16.30 16.67 1.10
C MET A 350 -15.75 15.53 0.24
N LEU A 351 -16.65 14.78 -0.38
CA LEU A 351 -16.33 13.70 -1.31
C LEU A 351 -17.40 13.65 -2.41
N GLN A 352 -16.98 13.42 -3.66
CA GLN A 352 -17.88 12.93 -4.68
C GLN A 352 -17.61 11.44 -4.90
N ASP A 353 -18.63 10.60 -4.76
CA ASP A 353 -18.50 9.16 -4.99
C ASP A 353 -18.51 8.79 -6.49
N ARG A 354 -18.23 7.52 -6.80
CA ARG A 354 -18.20 6.97 -8.17
C ARG A 354 -19.55 7.02 -8.88
N ASN A 355 -20.64 7.22 -8.15
CA ASN A 355 -21.97 7.40 -8.73
C ASN A 355 -22.26 8.87 -9.06
N GLY A 356 -21.42 9.79 -8.57
CA GLY A 356 -21.52 11.22 -8.77
C GLY A 356 -22.26 11.95 -7.64
N TYR A 357 -22.61 11.26 -6.56
CA TYR A 357 -23.26 11.89 -5.41
C TYR A 357 -22.25 12.63 -4.55
N LEU A 358 -22.67 13.75 -3.99
CA LEU A 358 -21.86 14.56 -3.10
C LEU A 358 -22.13 14.16 -1.65
N TRP A 359 -21.07 14.10 -0.87
CA TRP A 359 -21.09 13.81 0.56
C TRP A 359 -20.44 14.97 1.30
N PHE A 360 -21.11 15.45 2.35
CA PHE A 360 -20.66 16.57 3.19
C PHE A 360 -20.50 16.08 4.62
N GLY A 361 -19.26 16.03 5.13
CA GLY A 361 -18.96 15.60 6.49
C GLY A 361 -19.11 16.75 7.49
N GLY A 362 -19.86 16.53 8.56
CA GLY A 362 -20.20 17.49 9.60
C GLY A 362 -19.63 17.15 10.98
N GLY A 363 -20.24 17.70 12.02
CA GLY A 363 -19.82 17.60 13.42
C GLY A 363 -20.57 16.52 14.19
N GLY A 364 -20.64 15.30 13.64
CA GLY A 364 -21.53 14.23 14.08
C GLY A 364 -22.63 13.91 13.08
N GLU A 365 -22.62 14.60 11.94
CA GLU A 365 -23.52 14.40 10.81
C GLU A 365 -22.74 14.13 9.51
N VAL A 366 -23.38 13.45 8.57
CA VAL A 366 -22.93 13.37 7.17
C VAL A 366 -24.14 13.57 6.26
N THR A 367 -24.11 14.55 5.37
CA THR A 367 -25.16 14.75 4.37
C THR A 367 -24.77 14.16 3.03
N TRP A 368 -25.59 13.25 2.51
CA TRP A 368 -25.58 12.79 1.13
C TRP A 368 -26.48 13.67 0.26
N TYR A 369 -26.05 13.97 -0.97
CA TYR A 369 -26.77 14.81 -1.92
C TYR A 369 -26.67 14.29 -3.36
N ASP A 370 -27.81 14.19 -4.04
CA ASP A 370 -27.89 13.70 -5.42
C ASP A 370 -28.05 14.75 -6.52
N GLY A 371 -27.93 16.03 -6.15
CA GLY A 371 -28.24 17.15 -7.05
C GLY A 371 -29.68 17.67 -6.92
N LYS A 372 -30.57 16.96 -6.21
CA LYS A 372 -31.98 17.36 -6.00
C LYS A 372 -32.44 17.20 -4.57
N ARG A 373 -32.06 16.11 -3.92
CA ARG A 373 -32.42 15.74 -2.55
C ARG A 373 -31.16 15.56 -1.72
N SER A 374 -31.29 15.96 -0.45
CA SER A 374 -30.31 15.68 0.59
C SER A 374 -30.88 14.70 1.63
N GLU A 375 -30.01 13.87 2.21
CA GLU A 375 -30.31 13.04 3.39
C GLU A 375 -29.13 13.12 4.37
N THR A 376 -29.42 13.36 5.65
CA THR A 376 -28.40 13.52 6.69
C THR A 376 -28.39 12.33 7.62
N PHE A 377 -27.26 11.66 7.70
CA PHE A 377 -26.96 10.58 8.64
C PHE A 377 -26.42 11.16 9.95
N THR A 378 -26.75 10.53 11.06
CA THR A 378 -26.40 10.98 12.42
C THR A 378 -25.97 9.81 13.29
N THR A 379 -25.80 10.05 14.60
CA THR A 379 -25.55 8.98 15.59
C THR A 379 -26.62 7.90 15.63
N ARG A 380 -27.84 8.18 15.17
CA ARG A 380 -28.90 7.17 15.04
C ARG A 380 -28.61 6.13 13.94
N ASP A 381 -27.77 6.47 12.98
CA ASP A 381 -27.38 5.61 11.86
C ASP A 381 -26.09 4.81 12.14
N GLY A 382 -25.44 5.02 13.30
CA GLY A 382 -24.18 4.37 13.68
C GLY A 382 -22.93 5.25 13.50
N LEU A 383 -23.07 6.49 13.04
CA LEU A 383 -21.98 7.46 13.01
C LEU A 383 -21.59 7.90 14.44
N PRO A 384 -20.30 8.13 14.73
CA PRO A 384 -19.91 8.68 16.02
C PRO A 384 -20.23 10.17 16.14
N GLU A 385 -20.42 10.64 17.37
CA GLU A 385 -20.50 12.08 17.68
C GLU A 385 -19.09 12.69 17.62
N ALA A 386 -18.57 12.88 16.40
CA ALA A 386 -17.26 13.43 16.11
C ALA A 386 -17.24 14.14 14.76
N ARG A 387 -16.25 15.02 14.52
CA ARG A 387 -16.12 15.71 13.24
C ARG A 387 -15.59 14.75 12.20
N ILE A 388 -16.24 14.69 11.04
CA ILE A 388 -15.79 13.91 9.89
C ILE A 388 -14.80 14.76 9.10
N VAL A 389 -13.52 14.47 9.24
CA VAL A 389 -12.41 15.28 8.68
C VAL A 389 -11.86 14.72 7.38
N LYS A 390 -12.10 13.43 7.12
CA LYS A 390 -11.72 12.80 5.86
C LYS A 390 -12.81 11.83 5.42
N MET A 391 -13.11 11.85 4.14
CA MET A 391 -13.94 10.85 3.48
C MET A 391 -13.21 10.32 2.27
N MET A 392 -13.39 9.03 2.00
CA MET A 392 -12.93 8.42 0.76
C MET A 392 -13.81 7.25 0.36
N GLU A 393 -13.71 6.88 -0.91
CA GLU A 393 -14.31 5.68 -1.44
C GLU A 393 -13.20 4.71 -1.84
N SER A 394 -13.20 3.50 -1.29
CA SER A 394 -12.24 2.46 -1.68
C SER A 394 -12.65 1.79 -2.99
N ARG A 395 -11.71 1.16 -3.71
CA ARG A 395 -11.96 0.55 -5.03
C ARG A 395 -13.11 -0.46 -5.03
N ASP A 396 -13.29 -1.18 -3.92
CA ASP A 396 -14.35 -2.17 -3.71
C ASP A 396 -15.79 -1.60 -3.59
N GLY A 397 -15.95 -0.28 -3.44
CA GLY A 397 -17.27 0.36 -3.32
C GLY A 397 -17.64 0.85 -1.93
N LEU A 398 -16.79 0.60 -0.93
CA LEU A 398 -17.06 1.03 0.43
C LEU A 398 -16.69 2.50 0.64
N LEU A 399 -17.49 3.19 1.43
CA LEU A 399 -17.21 4.56 1.84
C LEU A 399 -16.64 4.56 3.26
N TRP A 400 -15.58 5.32 3.46
CA TRP A 400 -14.84 5.41 4.71
C TRP A 400 -14.82 6.85 5.21
N PHE A 401 -15.07 7.03 6.51
CA PHE A 401 -15.25 8.31 7.18
C PHE A 401 -14.31 8.39 8.37
N GLY A 402 -13.20 9.10 8.22
CA GLY A 402 -12.23 9.36 9.27
C GLY A 402 -12.71 10.49 10.16
N SER A 403 -12.68 10.27 11.47
CA SER A 403 -13.12 11.25 12.46
C SER A 403 -11.98 11.76 13.33
N ASN A 404 -12.12 13.00 13.79
CA ASN A 404 -11.10 13.64 14.62
C ASN A 404 -10.98 13.10 16.05
N LEU A 405 -11.93 12.27 16.51
CA LEU A 405 -12.01 11.82 17.91
C LEU A 405 -12.52 10.39 18.12
N LYS A 406 -13.10 9.74 17.11
CA LYS A 406 -13.87 8.49 17.27
C LYS A 406 -13.59 7.47 16.17
N GLY A 407 -12.35 7.44 15.71
CA GLY A 407 -11.83 6.46 14.76
C GLY A 407 -12.42 6.62 13.37
N ILE A 408 -12.67 5.48 12.71
CA ILE A 408 -13.06 5.41 11.31
C ILE A 408 -14.39 4.68 11.20
N SER A 409 -15.37 5.30 10.56
CA SER A 409 -16.64 4.66 10.22
C SER A 409 -16.60 4.17 8.78
N ARG A 410 -17.07 2.94 8.56
CA ARG A 410 -17.27 2.32 7.25
C ARG A 410 -18.75 2.25 6.96
N PHE A 411 -19.14 2.68 5.77
CA PHE A 411 -20.51 2.65 5.28
C PHE A 411 -20.67 1.63 4.16
N ASP A 412 -21.62 0.71 4.34
CA ASP A 412 -22.00 -0.25 3.31
C ASP A 412 -23.24 0.25 2.56
N GLY A 413 -23.00 0.89 1.42
CA GLY A 413 -24.07 1.41 0.57
C GLY A 413 -24.89 0.34 -0.16
N LYS A 414 -24.45 -0.92 -0.21
CA LYS A 414 -25.22 -2.01 -0.83
C LYS A 414 -26.35 -2.46 0.10
N ALA A 415 -26.05 -2.67 1.38
CA ALA A 415 -27.04 -2.98 2.41
C ALA A 415 -28.13 -1.89 2.50
N TRP A 416 -27.72 -0.61 2.46
CA TRP A 416 -28.63 0.54 2.48
C TRP A 416 -29.64 0.57 1.31
N ARG A 417 -29.27 0.08 0.12
CA ARG A 417 -30.15 0.10 -1.06
C ARG A 417 -31.12 -1.09 -1.15
N SER A 418 -30.91 -2.14 -0.35
CA SER A 418 -31.70 -3.39 -0.43
C SER A 418 -32.93 -3.44 0.49
N ASP A 419 -32.89 -2.86 1.69
CA ASP A 419 -34.07 -2.75 2.58
C ASP A 419 -33.97 -1.56 3.56
N PRO A 420 -34.59 -0.41 3.28
CA PRO A 420 -34.54 0.77 4.14
C PRO A 420 -35.29 0.66 5.47
N ALA A 421 -36.00 -0.44 5.72
CA ALA A 421 -36.98 -0.56 6.80
C ALA A 421 -36.54 -1.39 8.01
N ASP A 422 -35.35 -1.99 8.00
CA ASP A 422 -34.81 -2.70 9.18
C ASP A 422 -34.07 -1.73 10.12
N PRO A 423 -34.63 -1.38 11.29
CA PRO A 423 -33.99 -0.47 12.24
C PRO A 423 -32.85 -1.12 13.04
N THR A 424 -32.55 -2.41 12.83
CA THR A 424 -31.47 -3.14 13.52
C THR A 424 -30.19 -3.28 12.70
N ASP A 425 -30.21 -2.92 11.41
CA ASP A 425 -29.02 -2.90 10.56
C ASP A 425 -28.35 -1.52 10.63
N LEU A 426 -27.22 -1.45 11.34
CA LEU A 426 -26.45 -0.21 11.45
C LEU A 426 -25.79 0.08 10.10
N ARG A 427 -26.08 1.27 9.56
CA ARG A 427 -25.55 1.73 8.26
C ARG A 427 -24.03 1.94 8.31
N PHE A 428 -23.50 2.23 9.49
CA PHE A 428 -22.08 2.47 9.74
C PHE A 428 -21.51 1.49 10.75
N THR A 429 -20.36 0.91 10.43
CA THR A 429 -19.50 0.17 11.36
C THR A 429 -18.32 1.05 11.74
N THR A 430 -18.10 1.32 13.04
CA THR A 430 -17.01 2.20 13.49
C THR A 430 -15.90 1.41 14.15
N PHE A 431 -14.67 1.63 13.68
CA PHE A 431 -13.44 1.07 14.23
C PHE A 431 -12.77 2.13 15.11
N THR A 432 -12.33 1.70 16.29
CA THR A 432 -11.66 2.53 17.30
C THR A 432 -10.34 1.89 17.76
N ALA A 433 -9.69 2.50 18.75
CA ALA A 433 -8.50 1.97 19.39
C ALA A 433 -8.76 0.63 20.10
N GLU A 434 -10.01 0.37 20.50
CA GLU A 434 -10.41 -0.93 21.04
C GLU A 434 -10.34 -2.02 19.95
N ASP A 435 -10.70 -1.68 18.71
CA ASP A 435 -10.78 -2.58 17.55
C ASP A 435 -9.44 -2.80 16.83
N GLY A 436 -8.43 -2.01 17.13
CA GLY A 436 -7.09 -2.18 16.57
C GLY A 436 -6.42 -0.93 16.04
N LEU A 437 -7.15 0.18 15.88
CA LEU A 437 -6.53 1.45 15.53
C LEU A 437 -5.52 1.86 16.61
N PRO A 438 -4.41 2.51 16.25
CA PRO A 438 -3.44 2.94 17.25
C PRO A 438 -3.88 4.21 17.98
N ASN A 439 -4.83 4.96 17.42
CA ASN A 439 -5.47 6.12 18.03
C ASN A 439 -6.83 6.41 17.36
N ASP A 440 -7.77 6.96 18.11
CA ASP A 440 -9.11 7.34 17.62
C ASP A 440 -9.14 8.66 16.85
N GLN A 441 -8.08 9.46 16.89
CA GLN A 441 -7.98 10.68 16.11
C GLN A 441 -7.34 10.38 14.76
N VAL A 442 -8.17 10.33 13.71
CA VAL A 442 -7.76 10.00 12.35
C VAL A 442 -7.83 11.26 11.50
N TRP A 443 -6.72 11.63 10.88
CA TRP A 443 -6.60 12.88 10.12
C TRP A 443 -6.75 12.70 8.63
N ASP A 444 -6.17 11.63 8.10
CA ASP A 444 -6.18 11.38 6.67
C ASP A 444 -6.20 9.89 6.37
N MET A 445 -6.68 9.57 5.18
CA MET A 445 -6.83 8.21 4.69
C MET A 445 -6.56 8.16 3.20
N VAL A 446 -5.91 7.08 2.76
CA VAL A 446 -5.67 6.77 1.35
C VAL A 446 -5.75 5.26 1.14
N GLU A 447 -6.10 4.84 -0.06
CA GLU A 447 -5.94 3.45 -0.49
C GLU A 447 -4.67 3.34 -1.32
N ASP A 448 -3.81 2.38 -1.02
CA ASP A 448 -2.59 2.13 -1.78
C ASP A 448 -2.86 1.40 -3.11
N GLU A 449 -1.81 1.15 -3.90
CA GLU A 449 -1.95 0.41 -5.15
C GLU A 449 -2.43 -1.03 -4.92
N ASP A 450 -2.06 -1.57 -3.77
CA ASP A 450 -2.43 -2.86 -3.25
C ASP A 450 -3.82 -2.83 -2.53
N GLY A 451 -4.65 -1.83 -2.79
CA GLY A 451 -6.04 -1.79 -2.29
C GLY A 451 -6.20 -1.73 -0.76
N TYR A 452 -5.10 -1.63 0.00
CA TYR A 452 -5.17 -1.49 1.44
C TYR A 452 -5.50 -0.05 1.81
N LEU A 453 -6.45 0.12 2.72
CA LEU A 453 -6.72 1.41 3.33
C LEU A 453 -5.64 1.73 4.37
N TRP A 454 -4.99 2.88 4.24
CA TRP A 454 -4.06 3.43 5.21
C TRP A 454 -4.67 4.63 5.90
N ALA A 455 -4.51 4.70 7.23
CA ALA A 455 -5.00 5.78 8.07
C ALA A 455 -3.85 6.44 8.85
N GLY A 456 -3.77 7.76 8.77
CA GLY A 456 -2.86 8.59 9.56
C GLY A 456 -3.51 8.98 10.86
N THR A 457 -2.81 8.78 11.98
CA THR A 457 -3.38 8.96 13.32
C THR A 457 -2.62 9.99 14.16
N HIS A 458 -3.28 10.56 15.17
CA HIS A 458 -2.63 11.46 16.13
C HIS A 458 -1.82 10.67 17.17
N GLY A 459 -0.52 10.50 16.92
CA GLY A 459 0.42 9.95 17.91
C GLY A 459 0.50 8.42 17.93
N GLY A 460 -0.26 7.74 17.07
CA GLY A 460 -0.22 6.28 16.89
C GLY A 460 0.62 5.82 15.69
N GLY A 461 1.05 6.74 14.82
CA GLY A 461 1.69 6.46 13.54
C GLY A 461 0.65 6.28 12.42
N VAL A 462 0.96 5.37 11.49
CA VAL A 462 0.05 4.97 10.41
C VAL A 462 -0.49 3.57 10.66
N SER A 463 -1.74 3.34 10.30
CA SER A 463 -2.37 2.02 10.40
C SER A 463 -2.96 1.60 9.07
N ARG A 464 -2.64 0.37 8.65
CA ARG A 464 -3.17 -0.28 7.45
C ARG A 464 -4.31 -1.21 7.84
N TYR A 465 -5.46 -1.07 7.20
CA TYR A 465 -6.59 -1.97 7.32
C TYR A 465 -6.39 -3.20 6.44
N GLU A 466 -6.43 -4.39 7.03
CA GLU A 466 -6.24 -5.67 6.35
C GLU A 466 -7.53 -6.52 6.32
N GLY A 467 -8.62 -6.06 6.94
CA GLY A 467 -9.86 -6.83 7.10
C GLY A 467 -10.60 -7.16 5.81
N ALA A 468 -10.49 -6.31 4.76
CA ALA A 468 -11.09 -6.59 3.46
C ALA A 468 -10.36 -7.71 2.68
N HIS A 469 -9.07 -7.91 2.99
CA HIS A 469 -8.18 -8.81 2.25
C HIS A 469 -8.07 -10.20 2.87
N ILE A 470 -8.62 -10.44 4.07
CA ILE A 470 -8.58 -11.75 4.72
C ILE A 470 -9.95 -12.11 5.28
N SER A 471 -10.51 -13.22 4.80
CA SER A 471 -11.70 -13.85 5.37
C SER A 471 -11.43 -15.32 5.66
N SER A 472 -12.10 -15.91 6.66
CA SER A 472 -11.91 -17.32 7.00
C SER A 472 -13.25 -18.03 7.18
N PHE A 473 -13.26 -19.30 6.82
CA PHE A 473 -14.38 -20.22 6.99
C PHE A 473 -13.98 -21.31 7.96
N THR A 474 -14.84 -21.55 8.94
CA THR A 474 -14.62 -22.45 10.08
C THR A 474 -15.86 -23.33 10.30
N PRO A 475 -15.84 -24.28 11.26
CA PRO A 475 -17.04 -25.01 11.62
C PRO A 475 -18.21 -24.13 12.08
N SER A 476 -17.97 -22.94 12.64
CA SER A 476 -19.08 -22.03 12.99
C SER A 476 -19.74 -21.39 11.76
N ASP A 477 -19.05 -21.37 10.62
CA ASP A 477 -19.57 -20.83 9.36
C ASP A 477 -20.27 -21.89 8.49
N GLY A 478 -20.25 -23.16 8.94
CA GLY A 478 -20.89 -24.28 8.25
C GLY A 478 -19.94 -25.30 7.64
N LEU A 479 -18.62 -25.20 7.85
CA LEU A 479 -17.70 -26.29 7.48
C LEU A 479 -17.95 -27.53 8.37
N PRO A 480 -17.99 -28.74 7.80
CA PRO A 480 -18.23 -29.97 8.56
C PRO A 480 -17.00 -30.42 9.38
N SER A 481 -15.82 -29.86 9.08
CA SER A 481 -14.57 -30.12 9.77
C SER A 481 -13.66 -28.90 9.70
N GLN A 482 -12.89 -28.65 10.76
CA GLN A 482 -11.81 -27.67 10.77
C GLN A 482 -10.59 -28.13 9.97
N PHE A 483 -10.42 -29.44 9.76
CA PHE A 483 -9.30 -30.01 9.01
C PHE A 483 -9.63 -30.02 7.51
N VAL A 484 -9.07 -29.06 6.79
CA VAL A 484 -9.19 -28.92 5.34
C VAL A 484 -7.86 -29.25 4.69
N HIS A 485 -7.88 -30.09 3.67
CA HIS A 485 -6.68 -30.69 3.08
C HIS A 485 -6.40 -30.25 1.65
N SER A 486 -7.43 -29.87 0.89
CA SER A 486 -7.29 -29.44 -0.50
C SER A 486 -8.32 -28.38 -0.83
N VAL A 487 -7.96 -27.48 -1.75
CA VAL A 487 -8.87 -26.51 -2.34
C VAL A 487 -8.77 -26.57 -3.86
N LEU A 488 -9.91 -26.49 -4.53
CA LEU A 488 -10.00 -26.46 -5.97
C LEU A 488 -11.10 -25.50 -6.40
N GLN A 489 -10.92 -24.81 -7.54
CA GLN A 489 -12.02 -24.19 -8.25
C GLN A 489 -12.34 -25.02 -9.50
N ASP A 490 -13.59 -25.48 -9.64
CA ASP A 490 -13.99 -26.27 -10.80
C ASP A 490 -14.17 -25.42 -12.07
N SER A 491 -14.40 -26.10 -13.20
CA SER A 491 -14.67 -25.48 -14.50
C SER A 491 -15.85 -24.49 -14.47
N THR A 492 -16.84 -24.69 -13.61
CA THR A 492 -18.03 -23.82 -13.43
C THR A 492 -17.75 -22.57 -12.61
N GLY A 493 -16.63 -22.55 -11.87
CA GLY A 493 -16.23 -21.46 -10.98
C GLY A 493 -16.57 -21.69 -9.51
N ALA A 494 -17.19 -22.82 -9.15
CA ALA A 494 -17.47 -23.14 -7.76
C ALA A 494 -16.20 -23.61 -7.05
N MET A 495 -16.05 -23.22 -5.78
CA MET A 495 -14.95 -23.66 -4.94
C MET A 495 -15.32 -24.98 -4.26
N TRP A 496 -14.36 -25.89 -4.16
CA TRP A 496 -14.48 -27.18 -3.50
C TRP A 496 -13.40 -27.32 -2.44
N PHE A 497 -13.80 -27.71 -1.24
CA PHE A 497 -12.90 -27.94 -0.11
C PHE A 497 -12.93 -29.42 0.28
N GLY A 498 -11.78 -30.07 0.17
CA GLY A 498 -11.62 -31.43 0.65
C GLY A 498 -11.39 -31.45 2.15
N THR A 499 -12.33 -32.02 2.92
CA THR A 499 -12.28 -32.00 4.39
C THR A 499 -12.24 -33.40 4.99
N PHE A 500 -11.91 -33.47 6.28
CA PHE A 500 -11.94 -34.74 7.03
C PHE A 500 -13.35 -35.32 7.25
N SER A 501 -14.44 -34.55 7.04
CA SER A 501 -15.81 -34.97 7.36
C SER A 501 -16.82 -34.69 6.24
N GLY A 502 -16.35 -34.54 5.00
CA GLY A 502 -17.19 -34.38 3.81
C GLY A 502 -16.50 -33.54 2.74
N LEU A 503 -17.07 -33.55 1.54
CA LEU A 503 -16.69 -32.64 0.47
C LEU A 503 -17.57 -31.39 0.56
N VAL A 504 -16.97 -30.19 0.58
CA VAL A 504 -17.74 -28.94 0.67
C VAL A 504 -17.69 -28.21 -0.66
N ARG A 505 -18.84 -27.77 -1.16
CA ARG A 505 -18.98 -26.86 -2.30
C ARG A 505 -19.34 -25.48 -1.78
N TYR A 506 -18.69 -24.45 -2.32
CA TYR A 506 -18.95 -23.05 -2.06
C TYR A 506 -19.20 -22.31 -3.38
N ASP A 507 -20.36 -21.66 -3.50
CA ASP A 507 -20.80 -20.93 -4.70
C ASP A 507 -20.58 -19.41 -4.62
N GLY A 508 -19.93 -18.93 -3.56
CA GLY A 508 -19.78 -17.50 -3.27
C GLY A 508 -20.75 -16.99 -2.20
N GLU A 509 -21.82 -17.72 -1.91
CA GLU A 509 -22.79 -17.34 -0.87
C GLU A 509 -22.91 -18.41 0.22
N LYS A 510 -22.92 -19.70 -0.15
CA LYS A 510 -23.28 -20.79 0.77
C LYS A 510 -22.33 -21.97 0.69
N LEU A 511 -22.12 -22.59 1.85
CA LEU A 511 -21.42 -23.87 1.98
C LEU A 511 -22.43 -25.03 1.94
N VAL A 512 -22.22 -25.96 1.01
CA VAL A 512 -23.00 -27.20 0.90
C VAL A 512 -22.07 -28.39 1.10
N THR A 513 -22.40 -29.28 2.03
CA THR A 513 -21.59 -30.46 2.35
C THR A 513 -22.20 -31.72 1.74
N TYR A 514 -21.36 -32.52 1.09
CA TYR A 514 -21.66 -33.86 0.60
C TYR A 514 -20.92 -34.91 1.44
N ILE A 515 -21.60 -35.98 1.82
CA ILE A 515 -21.07 -37.12 2.58
C ILE A 515 -21.43 -38.46 1.92
N ALA A 516 -21.11 -39.59 2.54
CA ALA A 516 -21.35 -40.91 1.95
C ALA A 516 -22.82 -41.18 1.60
N ARG A 517 -23.76 -40.63 2.37
CA ARG A 517 -25.20 -40.76 2.08
C ARG A 517 -25.63 -40.06 0.79
N ASP A 518 -24.84 -39.08 0.34
CA ASP A 518 -25.10 -38.28 -0.87
C ASP A 518 -24.41 -38.89 -2.10
N GLY A 519 -23.67 -40.01 -1.93
CA GLY A 519 -23.05 -40.78 -3.01
C GLY A 519 -21.51 -40.83 -2.95
N LEU A 520 -20.87 -40.12 -2.02
CA LEU A 520 -19.43 -40.27 -1.81
C LEU A 520 -19.09 -41.71 -1.38
N ALA A 521 -17.90 -42.17 -1.78
CA ALA A 521 -17.42 -43.50 -1.40
C ALA A 521 -17.28 -43.66 0.13
N GLU A 522 -16.97 -42.57 0.83
CA GLU A 522 -16.85 -42.45 2.28
C GLU A 522 -17.01 -40.98 2.72
N ASP A 523 -17.25 -40.74 4.02
CA ASP A 523 -17.43 -39.38 4.56
C ASP A 523 -16.13 -38.57 4.54
N ARG A 524 -14.96 -39.22 4.53
CA ARG A 524 -13.67 -38.53 4.40
C ARG A 524 -13.44 -38.16 2.94
N ALA A 525 -13.32 -36.88 2.64
CA ALA A 525 -13.10 -36.38 1.29
C ALA A 525 -11.91 -35.43 1.26
N ASN A 526 -10.73 -35.92 1.65
CA ASN A 526 -9.55 -35.08 1.89
C ASN A 526 -9.03 -34.39 0.62
N TYR A 527 -9.06 -35.08 -0.51
CA TYR A 527 -8.46 -34.60 -1.76
C TYR A 527 -9.50 -34.55 -2.86
N VAL A 528 -9.51 -33.46 -3.61
CA VAL A 528 -10.34 -33.22 -4.79
C VAL A 528 -9.48 -32.65 -5.91
N ILE A 529 -9.63 -33.19 -7.12
CA ILE A 529 -9.06 -32.64 -8.35
C ILE A 529 -10.10 -32.68 -9.48
N GLU A 530 -9.89 -31.91 -10.54
CA GLU A 530 -10.69 -31.95 -11.77
C GLU A 530 -9.88 -32.62 -12.89
N ASP A 531 -10.49 -33.53 -13.64
CA ASP A 531 -9.89 -34.12 -14.85
C ASP A 531 -10.11 -33.25 -16.10
N LEU A 532 -9.55 -33.68 -17.24
CA LEU A 532 -9.65 -32.91 -18.50
C LEU A 532 -11.07 -32.84 -19.08
N ASP A 533 -11.97 -33.72 -18.63
CA ASP A 533 -13.37 -33.76 -19.05
C ASP A 533 -14.28 -32.95 -18.10
N GLY A 534 -13.72 -32.38 -17.03
CA GLY A 534 -14.45 -31.59 -16.02
C GLY A 534 -15.06 -32.42 -14.90
N ASN A 535 -14.73 -33.71 -14.78
CA ASN A 535 -15.19 -34.52 -13.66
C ASN A 535 -14.32 -34.29 -12.44
N LEU A 536 -14.94 -34.24 -11.26
CA LEU A 536 -14.21 -34.17 -10.00
C LEU A 536 -13.86 -35.58 -9.51
N TRP A 537 -12.62 -35.76 -9.07
CA TRP A 537 -12.14 -36.99 -8.46
C TRP A 537 -11.84 -36.75 -6.99
N ILE A 538 -12.57 -37.46 -6.13
CA ILE A 538 -12.55 -37.29 -4.68
C ILE A 538 -12.03 -38.54 -4.00
N LYS A 539 -11.13 -38.34 -3.05
CA LYS A 539 -10.45 -39.43 -2.35
C LYS A 539 -10.19 -39.12 -0.88
N ALA A 540 -10.36 -40.11 -0.02
CA ALA A 540 -9.93 -40.02 1.37
C ALA A 540 -8.44 -40.32 1.54
N ALA A 541 -7.86 -39.80 2.62
CA ALA A 541 -6.49 -40.10 3.01
C ALA A 541 -6.26 -41.57 3.45
N THR A 542 -7.32 -42.37 3.63
CA THR A 542 -7.18 -43.74 4.17
C THR A 542 -8.07 -44.81 3.55
N GLY A 543 -8.92 -44.51 2.57
CA GLY A 543 -9.92 -45.47 2.07
C GLY A 543 -9.57 -46.07 0.71
N SER A 544 -10.03 -47.29 0.43
CA SER A 544 -9.71 -48.08 -0.78
C SER A 544 -10.56 -47.77 -2.02
N ARG A 545 -11.26 -46.63 -2.01
CA ARG A 545 -12.21 -46.22 -3.06
C ARG A 545 -11.94 -44.79 -3.48
N VAL A 546 -12.39 -44.46 -4.69
CA VAL A 546 -12.43 -43.08 -5.19
C VAL A 546 -13.84 -42.77 -5.67
N THR A 547 -14.24 -41.52 -5.55
CA THR A 547 -15.50 -41.04 -6.08
C THR A 547 -15.22 -40.18 -7.30
N ARG A 548 -15.89 -40.45 -8.41
CA ARG A 548 -15.96 -39.55 -9.55
C ARG A 548 -17.29 -38.79 -9.50
N TYR A 549 -17.28 -37.50 -9.78
CA TYR A 549 -18.46 -36.67 -9.89
C TYR A 549 -18.50 -35.99 -11.25
N ASP A 550 -19.55 -36.25 -12.04
CA ASP A 550 -19.71 -35.76 -13.41
C ASP A 550 -20.49 -34.44 -13.52
N GLY A 551 -20.75 -33.78 -12.38
CA GLY A 551 -21.60 -32.59 -12.29
C GLY A 551 -23.04 -32.91 -11.90
N GLU A 552 -23.49 -34.16 -11.99
CA GLU A 552 -24.85 -34.58 -11.61
C GLU A 552 -24.83 -35.70 -10.56
N THR A 553 -23.95 -36.68 -10.69
CA THR A 553 -23.95 -37.92 -9.92
C THR A 553 -22.58 -38.28 -9.38
N PHE A 554 -22.56 -38.88 -8.18
CA PHE A 554 -21.35 -39.42 -7.56
C PHE A 554 -21.24 -40.93 -7.81
N ASP A 555 -20.16 -41.33 -8.48
CA ASP A 555 -19.83 -42.71 -8.82
C ASP A 555 -18.64 -43.20 -7.98
N ALA A 556 -18.89 -44.09 -7.03
CA ALA A 556 -17.85 -44.62 -6.15
C ALA A 556 -17.19 -45.90 -6.71
N LEU A 557 -15.98 -45.74 -7.25
CA LEU A 557 -15.16 -46.78 -7.87
C LEU A 557 -14.24 -47.45 -6.84
N ALA A 558 -13.97 -48.75 -7.02
CA ALA A 558 -13.08 -49.52 -6.16
C ALA A 558 -11.80 -49.89 -6.92
N PHE A 559 -10.65 -49.81 -6.23
CA PHE A 559 -9.36 -50.25 -6.77
C PHE A 559 -9.18 -51.77 -6.71
N GLY A 560 -10.21 -52.57 -7.04
CA GLY A 560 -10.15 -54.04 -7.00
C GLY A 560 -9.82 -54.68 -5.63
N ASP A 561 -10.09 -55.98 -5.49
CA ASP A 561 -10.01 -56.70 -4.19
C ASP A 561 -8.57 -56.96 -3.68
N SER A 562 -7.53 -56.58 -4.44
CA SER A 562 -6.13 -56.93 -4.13
C SER A 562 -5.34 -55.85 -3.36
N LEU A 563 -5.94 -54.68 -3.16
CA LEU A 563 -5.31 -53.52 -2.53
C LEU A 563 -5.67 -53.44 -1.04
N ASP A 564 -4.97 -54.24 -0.24
CA ASP A 564 -5.01 -54.13 1.22
C ASP A 564 -4.20 -52.89 1.66
N LEU A 565 -4.93 -51.78 1.85
CA LEU A 565 -4.40 -50.42 2.03
C LEU A 565 -4.44 -49.98 3.49
N ASP A 566 -4.28 -50.92 4.43
CA ASP A 566 -4.39 -50.79 5.89
C ASP A 566 -3.45 -49.72 6.53
N ARG A 567 -2.71 -48.96 5.71
CA ARG A 567 -1.84 -47.83 6.12
C ARG A 567 -2.12 -46.50 5.40
N GLY A 568 -3.19 -46.42 4.62
CA GLY A 568 -3.78 -45.19 4.12
C GLY A 568 -3.04 -44.48 3.00
N PHE A 569 -3.81 -44.06 1.99
CA PHE A 569 -3.32 -43.26 0.87
C PHE A 569 -2.96 -41.84 1.29
N LYS A 570 -1.69 -41.49 1.23
CA LYS A 570 -1.29 -40.10 1.47
C LYS A 570 -1.36 -39.34 0.14
N LEU A 571 -2.08 -38.20 0.15
CA LEU A 571 -1.96 -37.06 -0.78
C LEU A 571 -2.86 -37.05 -2.03
N SER A 572 -2.82 -35.91 -2.71
CA SER A 572 -3.67 -35.55 -3.85
C SER A 572 -3.44 -36.45 -5.07
N PRO A 573 -4.49 -36.82 -5.82
CA PRO A 573 -4.34 -37.39 -7.15
C PRO A 573 -3.78 -36.37 -8.16
N ALA A 574 -3.39 -36.82 -9.34
CA ALA A 574 -2.95 -35.95 -10.44
C ALA A 574 -3.47 -36.47 -11.79
N VAL A 575 -3.63 -35.59 -12.78
CA VAL A 575 -4.10 -35.94 -14.13
C VAL A 575 -2.97 -35.73 -15.12
N ASP A 576 -2.69 -36.74 -15.95
CA ASP A 576 -1.69 -36.62 -17.02
C ASP A 576 -2.29 -35.98 -18.29
N ARG A 577 -1.43 -35.65 -19.26
CA ARG A 577 -1.86 -35.01 -20.51
C ARG A 577 -2.77 -35.84 -21.40
N ASN A 578 -2.80 -37.15 -21.20
CA ASN A 578 -3.66 -38.06 -21.94
C ASN A 578 -5.03 -38.22 -21.26
N GLY A 579 -5.27 -37.52 -20.14
CA GLY A 579 -6.50 -37.59 -19.38
C GLY A 579 -6.54 -38.76 -18.39
N HIS A 580 -5.43 -39.49 -18.19
CA HIS A 580 -5.41 -40.54 -17.19
C HIS A 580 -5.27 -39.95 -15.79
N VAL A 581 -5.96 -40.56 -14.83
CA VAL A 581 -5.94 -40.11 -13.43
C VAL A 581 -5.04 -41.02 -12.60
N TRP A 582 -4.08 -40.42 -11.91
CA TRP A 582 -3.07 -41.09 -11.12
C TRP A 582 -3.34 -40.92 -9.63
N PHE A 583 -3.36 -42.03 -8.91
CA PHE A 583 -3.66 -42.09 -7.49
C PHE A 583 -2.46 -42.66 -6.73
N PRO A 584 -1.93 -41.93 -5.72
CA PRO A 584 -0.90 -42.49 -4.85
C PRO A 584 -1.43 -43.74 -4.17
N ALA A 585 -0.70 -44.85 -4.25
CA ALA A 585 -1.08 -46.14 -3.68
C ALA A 585 -0.11 -46.66 -2.61
N SER A 586 0.59 -45.73 -1.94
CA SER A 586 1.62 -46.03 -0.95
C SER A 586 1.14 -46.95 0.18
N PRO A 587 1.96 -47.94 0.59
CA PRO A 587 3.34 -48.18 0.16
C PRO A 587 3.45 -49.13 -1.07
N ARG A 588 2.45 -49.17 -1.96
CA ARG A 588 2.39 -50.06 -3.14
C ARG A 588 2.49 -49.30 -4.47
N GLY A 589 3.20 -48.18 -4.49
CA GLY A 589 3.47 -47.42 -5.70
C GLY A 589 2.32 -46.47 -6.07
N VAL A 590 1.94 -46.47 -7.35
CA VAL A 590 0.90 -45.57 -7.88
C VAL A 590 -0.06 -46.34 -8.79
N VAL A 591 -1.34 -45.97 -8.76
CA VAL A 591 -2.38 -46.54 -9.62
C VAL A 591 -2.78 -45.51 -10.67
N ARG A 592 -2.78 -45.89 -11.94
CA ARG A 592 -3.29 -45.10 -13.07
C ARG A 592 -4.63 -45.64 -13.54
N TYR A 593 -5.60 -44.76 -13.72
CA TYR A 593 -6.88 -45.04 -14.35
C TYR A 593 -6.90 -44.46 -15.77
N ASP A 594 -7.15 -45.31 -16.77
CA ASP A 594 -7.14 -44.91 -18.18
C ASP A 594 -8.53 -44.54 -18.75
N GLY A 595 -9.54 -44.42 -17.89
CA GLY A 595 -10.94 -44.26 -18.30
C GLY A 595 -11.72 -45.58 -18.40
N HIS A 596 -11.03 -46.72 -18.39
CA HIS A 596 -11.65 -48.05 -18.47
C HIS A 596 -11.15 -49.00 -17.38
N SER A 597 -9.86 -48.98 -17.07
CA SER A 597 -9.19 -49.93 -16.19
C SER A 597 -8.14 -49.24 -15.31
N PHE A 598 -7.81 -49.90 -14.20
CA PHE A 598 -6.74 -49.48 -13.29
C PHE A 598 -5.48 -50.31 -13.55
N SER A 599 -4.33 -49.63 -13.63
CA SER A 599 -3.00 -50.22 -13.77
C SER A 599 -2.10 -49.76 -12.63
N MET A 600 -1.29 -50.66 -12.08
CA MET A 600 -0.39 -50.37 -10.97
C MET A 600 1.05 -50.28 -11.47
N PHE A 601 1.78 -49.30 -10.96
CA PHE A 601 3.21 -49.12 -11.21
C PHE A 601 3.94 -49.19 -9.87
N THR A 602 5.02 -49.96 -9.86
CA THR A 602 5.86 -50.23 -8.69
C THR A 602 7.35 -50.06 -9.02
N THR A 603 8.21 -50.33 -8.04
CA THR A 603 9.66 -50.45 -8.24
C THR A 603 10.04 -51.51 -9.28
N GLU A 604 9.20 -52.53 -9.52
CA GLU A 604 9.42 -53.51 -10.60
C GLU A 604 9.25 -52.89 -12.00
N ASP A 605 8.45 -51.82 -12.11
CA ASP A 605 8.19 -51.09 -13.35
C ASP A 605 9.16 -49.93 -13.59
N GLY A 606 10.05 -49.65 -12.63
CA GLY A 606 11.07 -48.60 -12.70
C GLY A 606 10.85 -47.40 -11.79
N LEU A 607 9.82 -47.39 -10.95
CA LEU A 607 9.70 -46.37 -9.90
C LEU A 607 10.89 -46.42 -8.94
N LEU A 608 11.31 -45.24 -8.47
CA LEU A 608 12.40 -45.12 -7.49
C LEU A 608 12.05 -45.70 -6.11
N SER A 609 10.76 -45.67 -5.75
CA SER A 609 10.22 -46.17 -4.49
C SER A 609 8.72 -46.37 -4.60
N ASP A 610 8.18 -47.34 -3.85
CA ASP A 610 6.74 -47.57 -3.75
C ASP A 610 6.05 -46.69 -2.69
N ASP A 611 6.81 -45.92 -1.90
CA ASP A 611 6.28 -44.91 -0.95
C ASP A 611 6.24 -43.51 -1.60
N ILE A 612 5.25 -43.33 -2.46
CA ILE A 612 4.93 -42.10 -3.18
C ILE A 612 4.29 -41.07 -2.24
N ARG A 613 4.75 -39.82 -2.34
CA ARG A 613 4.39 -38.69 -1.46
C ARG A 613 4.04 -37.39 -2.16
N SER A 614 4.11 -37.34 -3.47
CA SER A 614 3.56 -36.23 -4.25
C SER A 614 3.50 -36.66 -5.71
N LEU A 615 2.52 -36.14 -6.43
CA LEU A 615 2.33 -36.33 -7.87
C LEU A 615 2.16 -34.96 -8.50
N GLU A 616 2.77 -34.73 -9.66
CA GLU A 616 2.54 -33.51 -10.44
C GLU A 616 2.81 -33.78 -11.91
N THR A 617 2.04 -33.14 -12.78
CA THR A 617 2.22 -33.23 -14.24
C THR A 617 2.89 -31.95 -14.72
N ASP A 618 4.07 -32.06 -15.33
CA ASP A 618 4.74 -30.89 -15.88
C ASP A 618 4.14 -30.42 -17.22
N ARG A 619 4.49 -29.21 -17.64
CA ARG A 619 4.11 -28.62 -18.94
C ARG A 619 4.85 -29.22 -20.13
N SER A 620 5.68 -30.24 -19.92
CA SER A 620 6.18 -31.08 -21.02
C SER A 620 5.37 -32.37 -21.15
N GLY A 621 4.53 -32.70 -20.16
CA GLY A 621 3.66 -33.86 -20.12
C GLY A 621 4.22 -35.03 -19.34
N ASN A 622 5.33 -34.83 -18.63
CA ASN A 622 5.89 -35.87 -17.78
C ASN A 622 5.16 -35.89 -16.44
N MET A 623 4.98 -37.09 -15.91
CA MET A 623 4.53 -37.29 -14.55
C MET A 623 5.72 -37.32 -13.60
N TRP A 624 5.63 -36.59 -12.50
CA TRP A 624 6.62 -36.56 -11.44
C TRP A 624 6.08 -37.22 -10.18
N PHE A 625 6.92 -38.02 -9.53
CA PHE A 625 6.58 -38.85 -8.37
C PHE A 625 7.59 -38.57 -7.25
N GLY A 626 7.19 -37.74 -6.29
CA GLY A 626 8.00 -37.52 -5.09
C GLY A 626 7.91 -38.73 -4.17
N THR A 627 9.00 -39.08 -3.51
CA THR A 627 9.06 -40.24 -2.60
C THR A 627 9.34 -39.80 -1.17
N TRP A 628 9.05 -40.65 -0.18
CA TRP A 628 9.30 -40.31 1.23
C TRP A 628 10.79 -40.17 1.59
N SER A 629 11.68 -40.97 1.00
CA SER A 629 13.08 -41.04 1.43
C SER A 629 14.11 -41.25 0.31
N SER A 630 13.69 -41.41 -0.95
CA SER A 630 14.60 -41.77 -2.04
C SER A 630 14.89 -40.63 -3.02
N GLY A 631 14.10 -39.55 -3.02
CA GLY A 631 14.17 -38.47 -4.00
C GLY A 631 12.89 -38.37 -4.84
N VAL A 632 13.02 -38.07 -6.12
CA VAL A 632 11.91 -37.91 -7.06
C VAL A 632 12.14 -38.72 -8.34
N CYS A 633 11.07 -39.25 -8.93
CA CYS A 633 11.09 -39.95 -10.20
C CYS A 633 10.27 -39.20 -11.25
N ARG A 634 10.72 -39.18 -12.51
CA ARG A 634 10.01 -38.62 -13.66
C ARG A 634 9.63 -39.74 -14.62
N TYR A 635 8.41 -39.72 -15.15
CA TYR A 635 7.92 -40.63 -16.19
C TYR A 635 7.50 -39.84 -17.42
N ASP A 636 8.12 -40.15 -18.57
CA ASP A 636 7.84 -39.49 -19.85
C ASP A 636 6.75 -40.20 -20.69
N GLY A 637 6.09 -41.21 -20.11
CA GLY A 637 5.14 -42.08 -20.81
C GLY A 637 5.73 -43.42 -21.25
N GLU A 638 7.06 -43.56 -21.24
CA GLU A 638 7.76 -44.81 -21.61
C GLU A 638 8.73 -45.25 -20.52
N THR A 639 9.49 -44.33 -19.94
CA THR A 639 10.60 -44.62 -19.03
C THR A 639 10.57 -43.80 -17.76
N PHE A 640 11.01 -44.43 -16.66
CA PHE A 640 11.23 -43.76 -15.38
C PHE A 640 12.68 -43.30 -15.24
N THR A 641 12.87 -42.01 -14.92
CA THR A 641 14.17 -41.40 -14.63
C THR A 641 14.19 -40.91 -13.18
N SER A 642 15.21 -41.30 -12.41
CA SER A 642 15.29 -40.97 -10.98
C SER A 642 16.29 -39.84 -10.70
N PHE A 643 15.96 -39.00 -9.73
CA PHE A 643 16.81 -37.93 -9.23
C PHE A 643 16.95 -38.05 -7.71
N THR A 644 18.19 -38.10 -7.24
CA THR A 644 18.57 -38.34 -5.86
C THR A 644 19.50 -37.24 -5.35
N ARG A 645 19.94 -37.36 -4.08
CA ARG A 645 20.95 -36.45 -3.53
C ARG A 645 22.29 -36.47 -4.28
N GLU A 646 22.61 -37.57 -4.94
CA GLU A 646 23.84 -37.69 -5.74
C GLU A 646 23.78 -36.82 -7.01
N ASP A 647 22.56 -36.57 -7.50
CA ASP A 647 22.29 -35.73 -8.69
C ASP A 647 22.15 -34.23 -8.34
N GLY A 648 22.25 -33.88 -7.05
CA GLY A 648 22.14 -32.50 -6.56
C GLY A 648 20.79 -32.14 -5.90
N LEU A 649 19.82 -33.06 -5.87
CA LEU A 649 18.56 -32.84 -5.15
C LEU A 649 18.85 -32.63 -3.65
N GLY A 650 18.47 -31.48 -3.10
CA GLY A 650 18.75 -31.14 -1.69
C GLY A 650 17.90 -31.91 -0.66
N LEU A 651 17.00 -32.76 -1.14
CA LEU A 651 15.95 -33.44 -0.39
C LEU A 651 16.12 -34.96 -0.45
N SER A 652 15.80 -35.63 0.65
CA SER A 652 15.57 -37.09 0.64
C SER A 652 14.08 -37.42 0.49
N GLY A 653 13.21 -36.60 1.08
CA GLY A 653 11.77 -36.73 0.94
C GLY A 653 11.20 -35.55 0.16
N VAL A 654 10.45 -35.85 -0.89
CA VAL A 654 9.76 -34.86 -1.75
C VAL A 654 8.27 -34.98 -1.49
N LEU A 655 7.71 -33.96 -0.83
CA LEU A 655 6.35 -33.96 -0.28
C LEU A 655 5.41 -33.03 -1.04
N SER A 656 5.97 -32.15 -1.87
CA SER A 656 5.24 -31.28 -2.79
C SER A 656 6.09 -31.03 -4.03
N ILE A 657 5.43 -30.83 -5.15
CA ILE A 657 6.03 -30.54 -6.45
C ILE A 657 5.21 -29.41 -7.06
N GLY A 658 5.86 -28.44 -7.68
CA GLY A 658 5.20 -27.40 -8.46
C GLY A 658 6.10 -26.95 -9.62
N GLU A 659 5.51 -26.35 -10.64
CA GLU A 659 6.22 -25.83 -11.81
C GLU A 659 5.99 -24.32 -11.95
N ASP A 660 7.07 -23.56 -12.15
CA ASP A 660 6.97 -22.14 -12.46
C ASP A 660 6.77 -21.88 -13.96
N ARG A 661 6.48 -20.63 -14.33
CA ARG A 661 6.16 -20.27 -15.71
C ARG A 661 7.34 -20.37 -16.65
N LYS A 662 8.55 -20.40 -16.12
CA LYS A 662 9.79 -20.56 -16.87
C LYS A 662 10.10 -22.04 -17.12
N GLY A 663 9.31 -22.95 -16.56
CA GLY A 663 9.46 -24.39 -16.70
C GLY A 663 10.41 -25.01 -15.69
N HIS A 664 10.79 -24.27 -14.63
CA HIS A 664 11.58 -24.87 -13.55
C HIS A 664 10.65 -25.62 -12.60
N LEU A 665 11.10 -26.79 -12.16
CA LEU A 665 10.40 -27.58 -11.16
C LEU A 665 10.92 -27.27 -9.77
N TRP A 666 9.99 -27.22 -8.83
CA TRP A 666 10.23 -26.92 -7.44
C TRP A 666 9.77 -28.11 -6.60
N PHE A 667 10.67 -28.62 -5.75
CA PHE A 667 10.45 -29.77 -4.90
C PHE A 667 10.49 -29.32 -3.44
N GLY A 668 9.43 -29.56 -2.70
CA GLY A 668 9.33 -29.20 -1.28
C GLY A 668 9.59 -30.38 -0.37
N GLY A 669 10.25 -30.11 0.76
CA GLY A 669 10.48 -31.09 1.82
C GLY A 669 10.57 -30.43 3.19
N ASN A 670 11.24 -31.11 4.13
CA ASN A 670 11.40 -30.59 5.49
C ASN A 670 12.40 -29.43 5.51
N SER A 671 11.87 -28.21 5.68
CA SER A 671 12.58 -26.93 5.85
C SER A 671 13.55 -26.62 4.72
N LYS A 672 13.28 -27.17 3.55
CA LYS A 672 14.09 -27.04 2.34
C LYS A 672 13.21 -27.12 1.10
N VAL A 673 13.62 -26.40 0.06
CA VAL A 673 13.07 -26.48 -1.29
C VAL A 673 14.23 -26.67 -2.28
N SER A 674 14.05 -27.52 -3.28
CA SER A 674 15.00 -27.66 -4.40
C SER A 674 14.36 -27.20 -5.70
N ARG A 675 15.01 -26.32 -6.45
CA ARG A 675 14.61 -25.92 -7.80
C ARG A 675 15.45 -26.66 -8.83
N TYR A 676 14.83 -27.20 -9.86
CA TYR A 676 15.45 -27.86 -11.00
C TYR A 676 15.16 -27.10 -12.29
N ASP A 677 16.22 -26.71 -13.00
CA ASP A 677 16.11 -25.93 -14.24
C ASP A 677 16.10 -26.79 -15.53
N GLY A 678 16.08 -28.11 -15.39
CA GLY A 678 16.24 -29.05 -16.49
C GLY A 678 17.63 -29.67 -16.58
N GLU A 679 18.63 -29.06 -15.94
CA GLU A 679 20.02 -29.54 -15.92
C GLU A 679 20.60 -29.65 -14.50
N THR A 680 20.33 -28.67 -13.63
CA THR A 680 20.95 -28.55 -12.30
C THR A 680 19.94 -28.24 -11.20
N PHE A 681 20.31 -28.54 -9.95
CA PHE A 681 19.53 -28.24 -8.76
C PHE A 681 20.11 -27.05 -7.97
N ALA A 682 19.23 -26.15 -7.53
CA ALA A 682 19.51 -25.13 -6.53
C ALA A 682 18.69 -25.42 -5.26
N VAL A 683 19.28 -25.25 -4.08
CA VAL A 683 18.65 -25.59 -2.79
C VAL A 683 18.46 -24.34 -1.94
N PHE A 684 17.24 -24.14 -1.45
CA PHE A 684 16.85 -23.05 -0.57
C PHE A 684 16.51 -23.61 0.82
N THR A 685 16.89 -22.88 1.86
CA THR A 685 16.81 -23.29 3.26
C THR A 685 16.31 -22.14 4.13
N ILE A 686 16.23 -22.38 5.45
CA ILE A 686 15.87 -21.35 6.41
C ILE A 686 16.83 -20.16 6.43
N ASP A 687 18.10 -20.37 6.08
CA ASP A 687 19.11 -19.30 6.05
C ASP A 687 18.89 -18.36 4.85
N ASP A 688 18.15 -18.81 3.83
CA ASP A 688 17.78 -18.03 2.65
C ASP A 688 16.47 -17.25 2.85
N GLY A 689 15.75 -17.48 3.96
CA GLY A 689 14.48 -16.84 4.28
C GLY A 689 13.26 -17.77 4.28
N LEU A 690 13.41 -19.05 3.96
CA LEU A 690 12.35 -20.05 4.13
C LEU A 690 12.02 -20.24 5.62
N LYS A 691 10.79 -20.65 5.96
CA LYS A 691 10.44 -20.97 7.36
C LYS A 691 10.71 -22.43 7.71
N SER A 692 10.91 -22.68 9.00
CA SER A 692 10.94 -24.03 9.54
C SER A 692 9.57 -24.71 9.38
N GLY A 693 9.57 -26.00 9.12
CA GLY A 693 8.36 -26.78 8.87
C GLY A 693 8.50 -27.65 7.63
N THR A 694 7.39 -28.17 7.13
CA THR A 694 7.36 -29.04 5.95
C THR A 694 6.62 -28.35 4.82
N VAL A 695 7.24 -28.20 3.65
CA VAL A 695 6.60 -27.59 2.48
C VAL A 695 5.61 -28.58 1.87
N MET A 696 4.31 -28.30 2.04
CA MET A 696 3.20 -29.18 1.65
C MET A 696 2.54 -28.78 0.32
N SER A 697 2.66 -27.51 -0.08
CA SER A 697 2.11 -27.02 -1.35
C SER A 697 3.03 -25.96 -1.95
N ILE A 698 3.13 -25.95 -3.29
CA ILE A 698 3.93 -25.01 -4.07
C ILE A 698 3.06 -24.51 -5.22
N LEU A 699 2.79 -23.21 -5.24
CA LEU A 699 1.97 -22.58 -6.26
C LEU A 699 2.72 -21.39 -6.84
N GLU A 700 2.76 -21.24 -8.17
CA GLU A 700 3.14 -19.97 -8.78
C GLU A 700 1.88 -19.16 -9.08
N ASP A 701 1.85 -17.92 -8.59
CA ASP A 701 0.74 -17.01 -8.82
C ASP A 701 0.76 -16.37 -10.22
N ARG A 702 -0.33 -15.65 -10.53
CA ARG A 702 -0.44 -14.94 -11.81
C ARG A 702 0.57 -13.82 -12.03
N ARG A 703 1.20 -13.31 -10.99
CA ARG A 703 2.23 -12.27 -11.03
C ARG A 703 3.64 -12.88 -11.13
N GLY A 704 3.76 -14.21 -11.02
CA GLY A 704 5.03 -14.95 -11.12
C GLY A 704 5.74 -15.15 -9.78
N HIS A 705 5.07 -14.91 -8.65
CA HIS A 705 5.62 -15.22 -7.33
C HIS A 705 5.28 -16.66 -6.95
N LEU A 706 6.21 -17.32 -6.26
CA LEU A 706 6.02 -18.65 -5.72
C LEU A 706 5.49 -18.57 -4.29
N TRP A 707 4.52 -19.41 -3.97
CA TRP A 707 3.87 -19.51 -2.68
C TRP A 707 4.11 -20.91 -2.13
N PHE A 708 4.73 -20.97 -0.96
CA PHE A 708 5.06 -22.20 -0.23
C PHE A 708 4.13 -22.32 0.96
N GLY A 709 3.20 -23.28 0.92
CA GLY A 709 2.40 -23.67 2.08
C GLY A 709 3.21 -24.57 2.99
N ILE A 710 3.43 -24.16 4.23
CA ILE A 710 4.32 -24.85 5.17
C ILE A 710 3.52 -25.38 6.36
N TRP A 711 3.57 -26.70 6.56
CA TRP A 711 3.02 -27.36 7.74
C TRP A 711 3.79 -26.93 8.99
N GLY A 712 3.13 -26.14 9.84
CA GLY A 712 3.68 -25.55 11.07
C GLY A 712 4.47 -24.27 10.86
N GLY A 713 4.48 -23.71 9.64
CA GLY A 713 5.29 -22.55 9.26
C GLY A 713 4.54 -21.48 8.47
N GLY A 714 3.20 -21.56 8.39
CA GLY A 714 2.38 -20.60 7.65
C GLY A 714 2.61 -20.65 6.15
N ILE A 715 2.57 -19.49 5.52
CA ILE A 715 2.87 -19.31 4.10
C ILE A 715 4.14 -18.48 3.93
N VAL A 716 4.92 -18.84 2.92
CA VAL A 716 6.02 -18.00 2.45
C VAL A 716 5.88 -17.72 0.95
N ARG A 717 5.87 -16.45 0.58
CA ARG A 717 5.92 -15.95 -0.81
C ARG A 717 7.37 -15.68 -1.21
N TYR A 718 7.75 -16.01 -2.44
CA TYR A 718 9.06 -15.77 -3.03
C TYR A 718 8.93 -15.10 -4.40
N ASP A 719 9.54 -13.94 -4.57
CA ASP A 719 9.49 -13.14 -5.80
C ASP A 719 10.68 -13.37 -6.75
N GLY A 720 11.59 -14.29 -6.40
CA GLY A 720 12.84 -14.52 -7.10
C GLY A 720 14.06 -13.88 -6.42
N LEU A 721 13.86 -12.98 -5.45
CA LEU A 721 14.90 -12.28 -4.71
C LEU A 721 14.76 -12.49 -3.19
N VAL A 722 13.55 -12.37 -2.65
CA VAL A 722 13.28 -12.40 -1.20
C VAL A 722 12.09 -13.28 -0.83
N PHE A 723 12.13 -13.82 0.39
CA PHE A 723 11.03 -14.56 0.99
C PHE A 723 10.25 -13.66 1.96
N GLN A 724 8.92 -13.69 1.88
CA GLN A 724 8.00 -12.90 2.71
C GLN A 724 6.94 -13.83 3.32
N ASP A 725 6.57 -13.66 4.59
CA ASP A 725 5.71 -14.59 5.32
C ASP A 725 4.31 -14.07 5.63
N LEU A 726 3.36 -15.01 5.71
CA LEU A 726 2.03 -14.81 6.24
C LEU A 726 1.75 -15.92 7.29
N HIS A 727 1.50 -15.51 8.53
CA HIS A 727 1.27 -16.40 9.67
C HIS A 727 -0.11 -16.22 10.30
N HIS A 728 -0.43 -17.04 11.31
CA HIS A 728 -1.64 -16.92 12.11
C HIS A 728 -1.81 -15.52 12.71
N ARG A 729 -0.70 -14.94 13.20
CA ARG A 729 -0.66 -13.56 13.71
C ARG A 729 -1.07 -12.53 12.65
N ASP A 730 -0.85 -12.84 11.37
CA ASP A 730 -1.08 -11.96 10.22
C ASP A 730 -2.48 -12.16 9.61
N GLY A 731 -3.31 -13.04 10.20
CA GLY A 731 -4.71 -13.22 9.81
C GLY A 731 -5.03 -14.57 9.20
N LEU A 732 -4.01 -15.40 8.93
CA LEU A 732 -4.23 -16.79 8.58
C LEU A 732 -4.93 -17.52 9.74
N ILE A 733 -5.86 -18.43 9.46
CA ILE A 733 -6.57 -19.10 10.55
C ILE A 733 -5.67 -20.06 11.36
N ALA A 734 -4.64 -20.63 10.74
CA ALA A 734 -3.61 -21.42 11.40
C ALA A 734 -2.32 -21.52 10.59
N ASP A 735 -1.18 -21.69 11.27
CA ASP A 735 0.14 -21.85 10.64
C ASP A 735 0.37 -23.25 10.03
N THR A 736 -0.57 -24.17 10.20
CA THR A 736 -0.51 -25.52 9.62
C THR A 736 -1.16 -25.52 8.25
N VAL A 737 -0.40 -25.16 7.21
CA VAL A 737 -0.93 -25.09 5.84
C VAL A 737 -0.82 -26.44 5.13
N HIS A 738 -1.93 -26.88 4.55
CA HIS A 738 -2.02 -28.09 3.74
C HIS A 738 -2.00 -27.81 2.24
N ASP A 739 -2.69 -26.76 1.81
CA ASP A 739 -2.81 -26.42 0.40
C ASP A 739 -3.00 -24.92 0.19
N VAL A 740 -2.57 -24.43 -0.96
CA VAL A 740 -2.69 -23.04 -1.39
C VAL A 740 -3.14 -23.05 -2.85
N TYR A 741 -4.28 -22.40 -3.12
CA TYR A 741 -4.88 -22.36 -4.46
C TYR A 741 -5.22 -20.92 -4.84
N GLN A 742 -4.87 -20.49 -6.05
CA GLN A 742 -5.30 -19.18 -6.58
C GLN A 742 -6.50 -19.37 -7.51
N ASP A 743 -7.62 -18.73 -7.19
CA ASP A 743 -8.85 -18.82 -7.98
C ASP A 743 -8.84 -17.94 -9.25
N ARG A 744 -9.96 -17.97 -9.97
CA ARG A 744 -10.17 -17.23 -11.22
C ARG A 744 -10.17 -15.72 -11.03
N ASP A 745 -10.57 -15.23 -9.87
CA ASP A 745 -10.61 -13.81 -9.54
C ASP A 745 -9.25 -13.31 -9.04
N GLY A 746 -8.36 -14.23 -8.67
CA GLY A 746 -7.00 -13.95 -8.20
C GLY A 746 -6.85 -14.09 -6.69
N ASP A 747 -7.92 -14.46 -5.98
CA ASP A 747 -7.89 -14.70 -4.55
C ASP A 747 -7.20 -16.03 -4.25
N PHE A 748 -6.50 -16.06 -3.13
CA PHE A 748 -5.83 -17.24 -2.62
C PHE A 748 -6.69 -17.90 -1.55
N TRP A 749 -6.87 -19.20 -1.70
CA TRP A 749 -7.56 -20.05 -0.76
C TRP A 749 -6.56 -20.97 -0.10
N ILE A 750 -6.53 -20.93 1.22
CA ILE A 750 -5.48 -21.53 2.05
C ILE A 750 -6.15 -22.54 2.98
N ALA A 751 -5.94 -23.82 2.72
CA ALA A 751 -6.44 -24.90 3.56
C ALA A 751 -5.53 -25.17 4.75
N THR A 752 -6.11 -25.29 5.93
CA THR A 752 -5.38 -25.48 7.19
C THR A 752 -6.03 -26.53 8.11
N ASP A 753 -5.42 -26.77 9.27
CA ASP A 753 -6.00 -27.61 10.33
C ASP A 753 -7.15 -26.95 11.12
N SER A 754 -7.43 -25.67 10.85
CA SER A 754 -8.40 -24.86 11.60
C SER A 754 -9.49 -24.25 10.71
N GLY A 755 -9.45 -24.49 9.40
CA GLY A 755 -10.43 -24.02 8.42
C GLY A 755 -9.79 -23.64 7.09
N VAL A 756 -10.49 -22.79 6.32
CA VAL A 756 -9.98 -22.20 5.07
C VAL A 756 -9.87 -20.70 5.22
N THR A 757 -8.73 -20.12 4.86
CA THR A 757 -8.59 -18.67 4.72
C THR A 757 -8.67 -18.29 3.24
N ARG A 758 -9.55 -17.36 2.90
CA ARG A 758 -9.56 -16.64 1.62
C ARG A 758 -8.81 -15.33 1.80
N TYR A 759 -7.62 -15.26 1.22
CA TYR A 759 -6.80 -14.07 1.11
C TYR A 759 -7.04 -13.43 -0.26
N ARG A 760 -7.42 -12.15 -0.29
CA ARG A 760 -7.56 -11.36 -1.52
C ARG A 760 -6.32 -10.48 -1.64
N PRO A 761 -5.30 -10.90 -2.40
CA PRO A 761 -4.26 -9.98 -2.78
C PRO A 761 -4.82 -9.01 -3.79
N SER A 762 -4.17 -7.87 -3.85
CA SER A 762 -4.54 -6.74 -4.65
C SER A 762 -3.85 -6.64 -5.99
#